data_AF-A0A2V1ADR8-F1
#
_entry.id   AF-A0A2V1ADR8-F1
#
_cell.length_a   1.000
_cell.length_b   1.000
_cell.length_c   1.000
_cell.angle_alpha   90.00
_cell.angle_beta   90.00
_cell.angle_gamma   90.00
#
_symmetry.space_group_name_H-M   'P 1'
#
loop_
_entity.id
_entity.type
_entity.pdbx_description
1 polymer ?
#
loop_
_entity_poly.entity_id
_entity_poly.type
_entity_poly.pdbx_seq_one_letter_code
_entity_poly.pdbx_strand_id
1 'polypeptide(L)'
;MKREFPLVRSFHNLVWNLRHYRHPARRPAFRATRHPFCTNIQLQNASCTFWLKETSKDFGSRLVSALAEPGASCKSHQTKQISTRLTKLHPAALYTPYGVSKRHEVEQQENEKESMKLKMISLFQKGMFKEMNVLIQEYRKKGSTLPADVLDDMVEKIRKDAYGIGEDQDPIYKADIETPWYIGKNNLKAAAQFGEVYPQIPKFYEAFQSIKNKNPHNCSSKSLENGIWLCYHMDDADTLQSLLYAYLRKPAYNSMTLSYAVNSFVVSYDVQFAKSLFQSILQMGKPLESHLLSTTMANLIKVGAVFENIDQLFQLWLKSSNCSPPDVTTTALVLKHYLKFGSDEEVNGLSKVINKLGYNNHYLISMVKTHSEIQSRNTDQKKQLNQEDIKQILSIRNSIAYNRSALSIYYESTIAFLARHAHTSMIHFMVEEMKKDGIEPSKFAYDVIIQHYISERKFMPLYSLVSNSLANSTEFRPHYVKYLFDAFVRAYPYSGADMYHGLHAWLQKPENTLDLGTKKRILMACRIAKVESNITPYALQRDDLKNDRKYDSPEWSSIKHTLLNKLKAKDKQQVTFRVNKGFRDVLRKGVKPDFHLLENTLRKSKHHYRIGILDSLNQMRMTSCKPRLQILHETLSNPTREQLKQFVKRIEPELNTSDKIFLARRLMNKGAFEEAGRLLDSVNHEELGDQREMILLNLRLRNEIGRNNFKQCDQIISEFPLDEITLSPYILQQCCYIEKSLMNKIKASEANVTSKLHEMKDTMQQTLKNLNGLIGDIEVRLSSDKKDLREKVVEMFQMLDEWIKKTNRDDH
;
A
#
# COMPACT_ATOMS: atom_id res chain seq x y z
N MET A 1 -20.13 68.47 -10.77
CA MET A 1 -18.94 67.58 -10.66
C MET A 1 -18.39 67.63 -9.24
N LYS A 2 -18.47 66.51 -8.50
CA LYS A 2 -17.59 66.19 -7.37
C LYS A 2 -17.10 64.76 -7.61
N ARG A 3 -15.78 64.59 -7.68
CA ARG A 3 -15.11 63.29 -7.84
C ARG A 3 -15.38 62.47 -6.58
N GLU A 4 -16.05 61.35 -6.73
CA GLU A 4 -16.10 60.34 -5.67
C GLU A 4 -14.71 59.73 -5.46
N PHE A 5 -14.43 59.49 -4.19
CA PHE A 5 -13.15 59.04 -3.64
C PHE A 5 -12.77 57.64 -4.19
N PRO A 6 -11.52 57.38 -4.59
CA PRO A 6 -11.11 56.17 -5.33
C PRO A 6 -11.01 54.91 -4.45
N LEU A 7 -11.76 54.82 -3.35
CA LEU A 7 -11.77 53.67 -2.44
C LEU A 7 -13.09 52.89 -2.41
N VAL A 8 -14.17 53.38 -3.04
CA VAL A 8 -15.44 52.61 -3.10
C VAL A 8 -15.29 51.33 -3.93
N ARG A 9 -14.41 51.34 -4.96
CA ARG A 9 -13.98 50.12 -5.68
C ARG A 9 -13.00 49.25 -4.87
N SER A 10 -12.27 49.81 -3.92
CA SER A 10 -11.32 49.08 -3.07
C SER A 10 -12.04 48.31 -1.96
N PHE A 11 -13.19 48.79 -1.47
CA PHE A 11 -13.99 48.05 -0.50
C PHE A 11 -14.81 46.89 -1.10
N HIS A 12 -15.15 46.95 -2.39
CA HIS A 12 -15.75 45.80 -3.09
C HIS A 12 -14.71 44.69 -3.41
N ASN A 13 -13.41 45.00 -3.33
CA ASN A 13 -12.30 44.06 -3.50
C ASN A 13 -11.68 43.57 -2.18
N LEU A 14 -12.24 43.93 -1.02
CA LEU A 14 -11.95 43.28 0.27
C LEU A 14 -12.74 41.98 0.46
N VAL A 15 -13.17 41.35 -0.64
CA VAL A 15 -13.40 39.92 -0.69
C VAL A 15 -12.02 39.26 -0.76
N TRP A 16 -11.63 38.67 0.36
CA TRP A 16 -10.57 37.67 0.51
C TRP A 16 -10.21 37.02 -0.82
N ASN A 17 -9.04 37.35 -1.36
CA ASN A 17 -8.58 36.85 -2.65
C ASN A 17 -8.09 35.39 -2.53
N LEU A 18 -8.93 34.52 -1.95
CA LEU A 18 -8.86 33.07 -2.07
C LEU A 18 -9.46 32.67 -3.42
N ARG A 19 -8.89 33.18 -4.52
CA ARG A 19 -9.29 32.77 -5.86
C ARG A 19 -8.58 31.47 -6.22
N HIS A 20 -9.36 30.40 -6.14
CA HIS A 20 -9.25 29.13 -6.87
C HIS A 20 -8.13 28.17 -6.43
N TYR A 21 -8.51 27.16 -5.64
CA TYR A 21 -7.86 25.85 -5.69
C TYR A 21 -7.90 25.37 -7.14
N ARG A 22 -6.73 25.26 -7.76
CA ARG A 22 -6.58 24.59 -9.05
C ARG A 22 -5.85 23.27 -8.82
N HIS A 23 -6.32 22.25 -9.55
CA HIS A 23 -5.67 20.96 -9.73
C HIS A 23 -4.14 21.13 -9.88
N PRO A 24 -3.29 20.25 -9.30
CA PRO A 24 -1.82 20.41 -9.32
C PRO A 24 -1.23 20.73 -10.70
N ALA A 25 -1.81 20.16 -11.76
CA ALA A 25 -1.46 20.40 -13.17
C ALA A 25 -1.63 21.85 -13.67
N ARG A 26 -2.34 22.72 -12.93
CA ARG A 26 -2.66 24.10 -13.33
C ARG A 26 -1.97 25.16 -12.44
N ARG A 27 -1.00 24.74 -11.63
CA ARG A 27 -0.16 25.65 -10.84
C ARG A 27 1.04 26.13 -11.68
N PRO A 28 1.48 27.39 -11.56
CA PRO A 28 2.60 27.90 -12.35
C PRO A 28 3.89 27.15 -12.01
N ALA A 29 4.71 26.85 -13.03
CA ALA A 29 5.96 26.13 -12.88
C ALA A 29 7.04 27.01 -12.24
N PHE A 30 7.62 26.55 -11.13
CA PHE A 30 8.77 27.21 -10.49
C PHE A 30 10.09 26.75 -11.14
N ARG A 31 10.90 27.70 -11.61
CA ARG A 31 12.30 27.48 -12.02
C ARG A 31 13.21 28.09 -10.94
N ALA A 32 14.04 27.29 -10.30
CA ALA A 32 15.16 27.79 -9.51
C ALA A 32 16.47 27.24 -10.08
N THR A 33 17.26 28.15 -10.63
CA THR A 33 18.67 27.95 -10.91
C THR A 33 19.48 28.38 -9.68
N ARG A 34 20.17 27.40 -9.08
CA ARG A 34 21.36 27.49 -8.19
C ARG A 34 21.20 28.07 -6.75
N HIS A 35 21.46 27.14 -5.82
CA HIS A 35 21.98 27.19 -4.43
C HIS A 35 23.01 28.30 -4.11
N PRO A 36 23.59 28.37 -2.89
CA PRO A 36 23.06 28.51 -1.52
C PRO A 36 23.04 29.98 -1.06
N PHE A 37 22.25 30.35 -0.05
CA PHE A 37 22.17 31.71 0.52
C PHE A 37 21.51 32.81 -0.33
N CYS A 38 20.49 32.49 -1.14
CA CYS A 38 19.57 33.54 -1.60
C CYS A 38 18.57 33.93 -0.50
N THR A 39 18.97 34.90 0.33
CA THR A 39 18.07 35.74 1.12
C THR A 39 17.26 36.62 0.18
N ASN A 40 16.01 36.23 -0.14
CA ASN A 40 15.08 37.11 -0.83
C ASN A 40 13.83 37.27 0.03
N ILE A 41 13.69 38.49 0.57
CA ILE A 41 12.58 39.00 1.40
C ILE A 41 11.19 38.83 0.72
N GLN A 42 11.17 38.59 -0.59
CA GLN A 42 9.96 38.27 -1.36
C GLN A 42 9.44 36.83 -1.15
N LEU A 43 10.26 35.92 -0.58
CA LEU A 43 9.83 34.58 -0.13
C LEU A 43 9.20 34.57 1.27
N GLN A 44 9.43 35.61 2.10
CA GLN A 44 8.70 35.77 3.35
C GLN A 44 7.23 36.09 3.05
N ASN A 45 6.96 37.04 2.17
CA ASN A 45 5.59 37.49 1.89
C ASN A 45 4.73 36.50 1.07
N ALA A 46 5.33 35.47 0.45
CA ALA A 46 4.61 34.49 -0.36
C ALA A 46 4.42 33.12 0.32
N SER A 47 4.96 32.91 1.53
CA SER A 47 4.73 31.67 2.28
C SER A 47 3.57 31.84 3.28
N CYS A 48 2.59 30.93 3.22
CA CYS A 48 1.53 30.83 4.23
C CYS A 48 2.11 30.67 5.66
N THR A 49 3.35 30.18 5.76
CA THR A 49 4.12 29.99 7.00
C THR A 49 4.57 31.30 7.65
N PHE A 50 4.91 32.35 6.88
CA PHE A 50 5.23 33.67 7.44
C PHE A 50 3.95 34.43 7.84
N TRP A 51 2.89 34.33 7.02
CA TRP A 51 1.58 34.90 7.34
C TRP A 51 0.97 34.27 8.61
N LEU A 52 1.02 32.95 8.78
CA LEU A 52 0.64 32.28 10.03
C LEU A 52 1.51 32.72 11.22
N LYS A 53 2.81 32.97 11.01
CA LYS A 53 3.75 33.39 12.05
C LYS A 53 3.62 34.87 12.46
N GLU A 54 3.16 35.75 11.57
CA GLU A 54 2.80 37.15 11.89
C GLU A 54 1.42 37.23 12.55
N THR A 55 0.42 36.55 12.00
CA THR A 55 -0.94 36.52 12.56
C THR A 55 -1.02 35.81 13.92
N SER A 56 -0.15 34.83 14.20
CA SER A 56 -0.05 34.20 15.52
C SER A 56 0.63 35.08 16.57
N LYS A 57 1.50 36.02 16.16
CA LYS A 57 2.13 36.99 17.07
C LYS A 57 1.18 38.12 17.47
N ASP A 58 0.28 38.50 16.57
CA ASP A 58 -0.73 39.56 16.79
C ASP A 58 -2.00 39.07 17.52
N PHE A 59 -2.16 37.75 17.68
CA PHE A 59 -3.31 37.16 18.38
C PHE A 59 -3.18 37.26 19.90
N GLY A 60 -1.95 37.17 20.44
CA GLY A 60 -1.69 37.27 21.87
C GLY A 60 -1.76 38.70 22.41
N SER A 61 -1.27 39.70 21.65
CA SER A 61 -1.29 41.10 22.06
C SER A 61 -2.70 41.69 22.12
N ARG A 62 -3.57 41.34 21.15
CA ARG A 62 -4.96 41.83 21.11
C ARG A 62 -5.87 41.19 22.16
N LEU A 63 -5.59 39.95 22.57
CA LEU A 63 -6.34 39.29 23.64
C LEU A 63 -5.99 39.88 25.01
N VAL A 64 -4.73 40.25 25.22
CA VAL A 64 -4.27 40.90 26.46
C VAL A 64 -4.75 42.36 26.54
N SER A 65 -4.81 43.11 25.44
CA SER A 65 -5.38 44.46 25.41
C SER A 65 -6.90 44.50 25.62
N ALA A 66 -7.63 43.47 25.17
CA ALA A 66 -9.07 43.37 25.38
C ALA A 66 -9.46 42.93 26.81
N LEU A 67 -8.52 42.37 27.56
CA LEU A 67 -8.71 41.90 28.94
C LEU A 67 -8.17 42.89 29.99
N ALA A 68 -7.54 44.00 29.60
CA ALA A 68 -6.78 44.88 30.50
C ALA A 68 -7.35 46.29 30.73
N GLU A 69 -8.55 46.65 30.25
CA GLU A 69 -9.18 47.93 30.63
C GLU A 69 -10.34 47.73 31.64
N PRO A 70 -10.18 48.18 32.90
CA PRO A 70 -11.27 48.28 33.86
C PRO A 70 -12.10 49.55 33.57
N GLY A 71 -13.43 49.43 33.72
CA GLY A 71 -14.37 50.43 33.23
C GLY A 71 -14.34 51.81 33.90
N ALA A 72 -14.78 52.83 33.14
CA ALA A 72 -15.62 53.94 33.60
C ALA A 72 -15.89 54.93 32.44
N SER A 73 -17.17 55.14 32.09
CA SER A 73 -17.85 56.43 32.27
C SER A 73 -19.08 56.58 31.36
N CYS A 74 -20.18 56.96 32.00
CA CYS A 74 -21.50 57.22 31.46
C CYS A 74 -21.61 58.54 30.66
N LYS A 75 -22.71 58.63 29.89
CA LYS A 75 -23.70 59.74 29.72
C LYS A 75 -24.01 59.95 28.23
N SER A 76 -25.21 60.33 27.76
CA SER A 76 -26.59 60.48 28.26
C SER A 76 -27.41 61.05 27.09
N HIS A 77 -28.69 60.70 26.95
CA HIS A 77 -29.83 61.47 26.37
C HIS A 77 -30.83 60.49 25.71
N GLN A 78 -32.15 60.59 25.85
CA GLN A 78 -33.02 61.37 26.71
C GLN A 78 -34.43 60.73 26.63
N THR A 79 -35.10 60.74 27.77
CA THR A 79 -36.47 60.29 28.08
C THR A 79 -37.59 61.06 27.36
N LYS A 80 -38.70 60.38 27.07
CA LYS A 80 -40.05 60.93 27.23
C LYS A 80 -40.97 59.97 28.01
N GLN A 81 -41.34 60.45 29.18
CA GLN A 81 -42.43 60.13 30.13
C GLN A 81 -43.82 60.01 29.45
N ILE A 82 -44.93 59.48 29.99
CA ILE A 82 -45.43 58.91 31.26
C ILE A 82 -46.80 58.27 30.90
N SER A 83 -47.24 57.18 31.55
CA SER A 83 -48.51 57.14 32.32
C SER A 83 -48.88 55.74 32.82
N THR A 84 -49.16 55.74 34.12
CA THR A 84 -49.65 54.73 35.05
C THR A 84 -50.98 54.06 34.69
N ARG A 85 -51.14 52.77 35.04
CA ARG A 85 -52.21 52.29 35.95
C ARG A 85 -52.05 50.82 36.32
N LEU A 86 -51.78 50.59 37.60
CA LEU A 86 -52.02 49.36 38.34
C LEU A 86 -53.53 49.21 38.56
N THR A 87 -54.11 48.06 38.20
CA THR A 87 -55.38 47.58 38.78
C THR A 87 -55.43 46.06 38.78
N LYS A 88 -55.29 45.51 39.98
CA LYS A 88 -56.07 44.41 40.60
C LYS A 88 -56.22 43.09 39.83
N LEU A 89 -55.57 42.07 40.39
CA LEU A 89 -55.98 40.66 40.33
C LEU A 89 -57.48 40.50 40.65
N HIS A 90 -58.14 39.59 39.94
CA HIS A 90 -59.33 38.90 40.44
C HIS A 90 -59.07 37.38 40.42
N PRO A 91 -59.31 36.67 41.53
CA PRO A 91 -59.28 35.21 41.58
C PRO A 91 -60.64 34.64 41.13
N ALA A 92 -60.58 33.38 40.67
CA ALA A 92 -61.68 32.46 40.37
C ALA A 92 -62.43 32.66 39.02
N ALA A 93 -61.98 31.92 38.00
CA ALA A 93 -62.88 31.27 37.06
C ALA A 93 -62.23 29.96 36.53
N LEU A 94 -62.61 28.87 37.18
CA LEU A 94 -62.99 27.59 36.58
C LEU A 94 -61.91 26.76 35.87
N TYR A 95 -61.63 25.62 36.50
CA TYR A 95 -61.25 24.35 35.89
C TYR A 95 -61.67 24.22 34.42
N THR A 96 -60.68 24.15 33.52
CA THR A 96 -60.84 23.57 32.19
C THR A 96 -59.82 22.43 32.04
N PRO A 97 -60.23 21.21 31.64
CA PRO A 97 -59.32 20.08 31.46
C PRO A 97 -58.59 20.20 30.12
N TYR A 98 -57.61 21.10 30.02
CA TYR A 98 -56.73 21.24 28.84
C TYR A 98 -55.42 20.42 28.95
N GLY A 99 -55.44 19.33 29.72
CA GLY A 99 -54.28 18.45 29.94
C GLY A 99 -54.19 17.24 29.00
N VAL A 100 -55.26 16.90 28.28
CA VAL A 100 -55.32 15.68 27.44
C VAL A 100 -55.16 15.99 25.95
N SER A 101 -55.71 17.10 25.45
CA SER A 101 -55.61 17.47 24.02
C SER A 101 -54.18 17.83 23.58
N LYS A 102 -53.38 18.47 24.46
CA LYS A 102 -51.97 18.78 24.18
C LYS A 102 -51.05 17.55 24.21
N ARG A 103 -51.42 16.48 24.91
CA ARG A 103 -50.68 15.21 24.86
C ARG A 103 -50.99 14.45 23.57
N HIS A 104 -52.26 14.40 23.15
CA HIS A 104 -52.64 13.78 21.89
C HIS A 104 -52.14 14.53 20.65
N GLU A 105 -52.09 15.86 20.65
CA GLU A 105 -51.49 16.63 19.53
C GLU A 105 -49.97 16.42 19.42
N VAL A 106 -49.27 16.24 20.55
CA VAL A 106 -47.83 15.94 20.58
C VAL A 106 -47.57 14.49 20.18
N GLU A 107 -48.37 13.53 20.66
CA GLU A 107 -48.29 12.11 20.26
C GLU A 107 -48.67 11.89 18.78
N GLN A 108 -49.65 12.63 18.25
CA GLN A 108 -50.00 12.60 16.82
C GLN A 108 -48.88 13.21 15.96
N GLN A 109 -48.27 14.32 16.39
CA GLN A 109 -47.10 14.89 15.71
C GLN A 109 -45.86 13.98 15.77
N GLU A 110 -45.68 13.21 16.85
CA GLU A 110 -44.59 12.22 16.96
C GLU A 110 -44.84 11.00 16.06
N ASN A 111 -46.07 10.46 16.04
CA ASN A 111 -46.46 9.36 15.15
C ASN A 111 -46.37 9.73 13.66
N GLU A 112 -46.75 10.95 13.28
CA GLU A 112 -46.58 11.46 11.91
C GLU A 112 -45.10 11.61 11.50
N LYS A 113 -44.25 12.08 12.44
CA LYS A 113 -42.79 12.15 12.22
C LYS A 113 -42.17 10.76 12.05
N GLU A 114 -42.62 9.77 12.82
CA GLU A 114 -42.09 8.40 12.77
C GLU A 114 -42.55 7.63 11.52
N SER A 115 -43.82 7.76 11.12
CA SER A 115 -44.33 7.22 9.85
C SER A 115 -43.59 7.80 8.63
N MET A 116 -43.26 9.10 8.67
CA MET A 116 -42.47 9.76 7.63
C MET A 116 -41.00 9.33 7.64
N LYS A 117 -40.39 9.13 8.83
CA LYS A 117 -39.05 8.54 8.97
C LYS A 117 -38.99 7.17 8.28
N LEU A 118 -39.96 6.31 8.52
CA LEU A 118 -40.06 4.99 7.88
C LEU A 118 -40.25 5.10 6.36
N LYS A 119 -41.07 6.04 5.88
CA LYS A 119 -41.27 6.29 4.44
C LYS A 119 -39.99 6.80 3.76
N MET A 120 -39.23 7.68 4.42
CA MET A 120 -37.94 8.18 3.94
C MET A 120 -36.87 7.08 3.90
N ILE A 121 -36.80 6.24 4.94
CA ILE A 121 -35.91 5.07 4.97
C ILE A 121 -36.25 4.12 3.81
N SER A 122 -37.54 3.86 3.56
CA SER A 122 -37.99 3.05 2.42
C SER A 122 -37.60 3.65 1.06
N LEU A 123 -37.83 4.95 0.85
CA LEU A 123 -37.45 5.64 -0.39
C LEU A 123 -35.92 5.63 -0.61
N PHE A 124 -35.17 5.76 0.48
CA PHE A 124 -33.71 5.68 0.47
C PHE A 124 -33.22 4.27 0.10
N GLN A 125 -33.76 3.22 0.74
CA GLN A 125 -33.43 1.83 0.43
C GLN A 125 -33.71 1.48 -1.04
N LYS A 126 -34.79 2.03 -1.60
CA LYS A 126 -35.16 1.88 -3.02
C LYS A 126 -34.34 2.76 -3.99
N GLY A 127 -33.48 3.65 -3.50
CA GLY A 127 -32.64 4.53 -4.32
C GLY A 127 -33.40 5.68 -4.99
N MET A 128 -34.59 6.04 -4.50
CA MET A 128 -35.50 7.02 -5.10
C MET A 128 -35.25 8.44 -4.55
N PHE A 129 -34.02 8.95 -4.74
CA PHE A 129 -33.56 10.20 -4.09
C PHE A 129 -34.28 11.47 -4.57
N LYS A 130 -34.78 11.50 -5.81
CA LYS A 130 -35.55 12.62 -6.33
C LYS A 130 -36.88 12.76 -5.60
N GLU A 131 -37.57 11.64 -5.38
CA GLU A 131 -38.84 11.61 -4.64
C GLU A 131 -38.64 11.89 -3.16
N MET A 132 -37.54 11.37 -2.58
CA MET A 132 -37.13 11.73 -1.22
C MET A 132 -36.90 13.24 -1.08
N ASN A 133 -36.23 13.88 -2.05
CA ASN A 133 -36.00 15.33 -2.05
C ASN A 133 -37.29 16.14 -2.21
N VAL A 134 -38.25 15.69 -3.02
CA VAL A 134 -39.58 16.31 -3.13
C VAL A 134 -40.30 16.25 -1.79
N LEU A 135 -40.28 15.07 -1.14
CA LEU A 135 -40.88 14.85 0.17
C LEU A 135 -40.24 15.73 1.27
N ILE A 136 -38.92 15.93 1.21
CA ILE A 136 -38.18 16.86 2.09
C ILE A 136 -38.60 18.32 1.85
N GLN A 137 -38.77 18.73 0.58
CA GLN A 137 -39.17 20.10 0.23
C GLN A 137 -40.62 20.40 0.63
N GLU A 138 -41.54 19.45 0.46
CA GLU A 138 -42.93 19.57 0.93
C GLU A 138 -43.00 19.75 2.45
N TYR A 139 -42.15 19.03 3.19
CA TYR A 139 -42.09 19.13 4.64
C TYR A 139 -41.53 20.48 5.12
N ARG A 140 -40.48 20.98 4.44
CA ARG A 140 -39.94 22.33 4.67
C ARG A 140 -40.98 23.42 4.39
N LYS A 141 -41.84 23.24 3.38
CA LYS A 141 -42.96 24.16 3.08
C LYS A 141 -44.03 24.16 4.18
N LYS A 142 -44.20 23.05 4.92
CA LYS A 142 -45.11 22.93 6.07
C LYS A 142 -44.54 23.50 7.38
N GLY A 143 -43.40 24.21 7.34
CA GLY A 143 -42.78 24.84 8.52
C GLY A 143 -42.16 23.87 9.52
N SER A 144 -42.10 22.58 9.20
CA SER A 144 -41.55 21.54 10.06
C SER A 144 -40.09 21.28 9.70
N THR A 145 -39.18 21.32 10.68
CA THR A 145 -37.79 20.92 10.46
C THR A 145 -37.72 19.41 10.32
N LEU A 146 -37.27 18.94 9.15
CA LEU A 146 -36.93 17.54 8.95
C LEU A 146 -35.84 17.18 9.98
N PRO A 147 -35.95 16.06 10.73
CA PRO A 147 -34.90 15.72 11.68
C PRO A 147 -33.64 15.43 10.87
N ALA A 148 -32.62 16.28 11.00
CA ALA A 148 -31.27 16.00 10.47
C ALA A 148 -30.78 14.63 10.95
N ASP A 149 -31.32 14.19 12.09
CA ASP A 149 -31.10 12.92 12.76
C ASP A 149 -31.43 11.69 11.89
N VAL A 150 -32.38 11.73 10.94
CA VAL A 150 -32.73 10.50 10.18
C VAL A 150 -31.59 10.01 9.29
N LEU A 151 -30.96 10.91 8.53
CA LEU A 151 -29.81 10.52 7.71
C LEU A 151 -28.58 10.26 8.58
N ASP A 152 -28.41 11.02 9.65
CA ASP A 152 -27.33 10.79 10.59
C ASP A 152 -27.45 9.41 11.25
N ASP A 153 -28.65 8.98 11.64
CA ASP A 153 -28.94 7.65 12.19
C ASP A 153 -28.64 6.54 11.16
N MET A 154 -29.03 6.75 9.90
CA MET A 154 -28.79 5.76 8.84
C MET A 154 -27.31 5.63 8.49
N VAL A 155 -26.60 6.77 8.38
CA VAL A 155 -25.15 6.78 8.15
C VAL A 155 -24.42 6.22 9.36
N GLU A 156 -24.86 6.52 10.58
CA GLU A 156 -24.27 6.00 11.82
C GLU A 156 -24.42 4.48 11.91
N LYS A 157 -25.55 3.91 11.50
CA LYS A 157 -25.74 2.45 11.44
C LYS A 157 -24.71 1.79 10.52
N ILE A 158 -24.55 2.31 9.32
CA ILE A 158 -23.59 1.77 8.33
C ILE A 158 -22.14 2.04 8.75
N ARG A 159 -21.88 3.18 9.37
CA ARG A 159 -20.57 3.50 9.95
C ARG A 159 -20.22 2.51 11.07
N LYS A 160 -21.19 2.11 11.90
CA LYS A 160 -21.03 1.04 12.90
C LYS A 160 -20.80 -0.31 12.24
N ASP A 161 -21.52 -0.62 11.16
CA ASP A 161 -21.33 -1.88 10.43
C ASP A 161 -19.95 -1.92 9.72
N ALA A 162 -19.45 -0.78 9.24
CA ALA A 162 -18.10 -0.64 8.71
C ALA A 162 -17.04 -0.72 9.82
N TYR A 163 -17.35 -0.20 11.01
CA TYR A 163 -16.50 -0.19 12.19
C TYR A 163 -16.50 -1.56 12.89
N GLY A 164 -15.52 -2.38 12.57
CA GLY A 164 -15.39 -3.75 13.10
C GLY A 164 -15.02 -4.76 12.03
N ILE A 165 -15.22 -4.39 10.77
CA ILE A 165 -14.71 -5.12 9.61
C ILE A 165 -13.19 -4.92 9.54
N GLY A 166 -12.44 -5.72 10.30
CA GLY A 166 -10.97 -5.65 10.36
C GLY A 166 -10.34 -6.02 9.02
N GLU A 167 -9.55 -5.11 8.44
CA GLU A 167 -8.72 -5.42 7.27
C GLU A 167 -7.76 -6.56 7.61
N ASP A 168 -7.76 -7.63 6.79
CA ASP A 168 -6.84 -8.76 6.93
C ASP A 168 -5.41 -8.26 6.60
N GLN A 169 -4.75 -7.67 7.61
CA GLN A 169 -3.44 -7.01 7.57
C GLN A 169 -2.62 -7.35 8.81
N ASP A 170 -1.31 -7.15 8.70
CA ASP A 170 -0.37 -7.33 9.82
C ASP A 170 -0.83 -6.45 10.99
N PRO A 171 -1.08 -7.02 12.18
CA PRO A 171 -1.62 -6.29 13.33
C PRO A 171 -0.84 -5.02 13.67
N ILE A 172 0.48 -4.99 13.43
CA ILE A 172 1.33 -3.81 13.69
C ILE A 172 1.04 -2.67 12.71
N TYR A 173 0.59 -2.97 11.48
CA TYR A 173 0.27 -1.99 10.44
C TYR A 173 -1.23 -1.71 10.33
N LYS A 174 -2.04 -2.30 11.20
CA LYS A 174 -3.48 -2.09 11.19
C LYS A 174 -3.77 -0.61 11.43
N ALA A 175 -4.46 0.00 10.48
CA ALA A 175 -5.05 1.32 10.68
C ALA A 175 -6.49 1.09 11.11
N ASP A 176 -6.94 1.75 12.17
CA ASP A 176 -8.31 1.61 12.68
C ASP A 176 -9.29 2.49 11.87
N ILE A 177 -9.11 2.50 10.55
CA ILE A 177 -10.03 3.07 9.56
C ILE A 177 -10.09 2.14 8.36
N GLU A 178 -11.28 2.00 7.78
CA GLU A 178 -11.55 1.20 6.60
C GLU A 178 -10.95 1.82 5.32
N THR A 179 -10.60 0.97 4.35
CA THR A 179 -10.20 1.43 3.01
C THR A 179 -11.32 2.30 2.39
N PRO A 180 -10.99 3.50 1.86
CA PRO A 180 -11.98 4.37 1.22
C PRO A 180 -12.67 3.68 0.05
N TRP A 181 -13.95 4.01 -0.16
CA TRP A 181 -14.76 3.36 -1.20
C TRP A 181 -14.17 3.55 -2.60
N TYR A 182 -13.68 4.75 -2.91
CA TYR A 182 -13.12 5.05 -4.23
C TYR A 182 -11.88 4.18 -4.56
N ILE A 183 -11.16 3.68 -3.55
CA ILE A 183 -10.04 2.72 -3.71
C ILE A 183 -10.58 1.29 -3.74
N GLY A 184 -11.44 0.97 -2.76
CA GLY A 184 -11.90 -0.39 -2.50
C GLY A 184 -12.84 -0.95 -3.56
N LYS A 185 -13.61 -0.11 -4.27
CA LYS A 185 -14.65 -0.55 -5.22
C LYS A 185 -14.17 -1.50 -6.32
N ASN A 186 -12.91 -1.37 -6.74
CA ASN A 186 -12.29 -2.19 -7.79
C ASN A 186 -11.38 -3.29 -7.23
N ASN A 187 -11.17 -3.33 -5.91
CA ASN A 187 -10.31 -4.30 -5.25
C ASN A 187 -11.15 -5.51 -4.81
N LEU A 188 -10.82 -6.70 -5.31
CA LEU A 188 -11.54 -7.94 -4.96
C LEU A 188 -11.61 -8.22 -3.45
N LYS A 189 -10.55 -7.89 -2.71
CA LYS A 189 -10.49 -8.12 -1.25
C LYS A 189 -11.39 -7.13 -0.52
N ALA A 190 -11.24 -5.83 -0.80
CA ALA A 190 -12.06 -4.81 -0.18
C ALA A 190 -13.55 -4.93 -0.58
N ALA A 191 -13.85 -5.27 -1.84
CA ALA A 191 -15.22 -5.49 -2.31
C ALA A 191 -15.89 -6.71 -1.64
N ALA A 192 -15.14 -7.78 -1.37
CA ALA A 192 -15.65 -8.92 -0.62
C ALA A 192 -15.86 -8.57 0.87
N GLN A 193 -14.96 -7.76 1.42
CA GLN A 193 -14.95 -7.42 2.84
C GLN A 193 -16.02 -6.38 3.22
N PHE A 194 -16.27 -5.40 2.34
CA PHE A 194 -17.22 -4.30 2.56
C PHE A 194 -18.40 -4.35 1.58
N GLY A 195 -18.77 -5.55 1.11
CA GLY A 195 -19.76 -5.75 0.04
C GLY A 195 -21.14 -5.17 0.34
N GLU A 196 -21.54 -5.14 1.61
CA GLU A 196 -22.80 -4.55 2.06
C GLU A 196 -22.74 -3.03 2.23
N VAL A 197 -21.59 -2.51 2.66
CA VAL A 197 -21.37 -1.10 3.00
C VAL A 197 -21.10 -0.26 1.75
N TYR A 198 -20.17 -0.72 0.89
CA TYR A 198 -19.68 0.04 -0.26
C TYR A 198 -20.74 0.47 -1.27
N PRO A 199 -21.76 -0.33 -1.62
CA PRO A 199 -22.82 0.09 -2.55
C PRO A 199 -23.69 1.21 -2.01
N GLN A 200 -23.73 1.39 -0.67
CA GLN A 200 -24.58 2.36 -0.01
C GLN A 200 -23.90 3.74 0.12
N ILE A 201 -22.58 3.78 0.26
CA ILE A 201 -21.82 5.02 0.49
C ILE A 201 -22.11 6.12 -0.56
N PRO A 202 -22.07 5.86 -1.89
CA PRO A 202 -22.37 6.91 -2.88
C PRO A 202 -23.79 7.46 -2.74
N LYS A 203 -24.76 6.59 -2.44
CA LYS A 203 -26.16 6.96 -2.24
C LYS A 203 -26.33 7.91 -1.05
N PHE A 204 -25.67 7.60 0.07
CA PHE A 204 -25.68 8.46 1.26
C PHE A 204 -24.99 9.79 1.01
N TYR A 205 -23.89 9.79 0.27
CA TYR A 205 -23.19 11.02 -0.06
C TYR A 205 -24.02 11.93 -0.98
N GLU A 206 -24.73 11.39 -1.98
CA GLU A 206 -25.66 12.17 -2.81
C GLU A 206 -26.81 12.79 -2.00
N ALA A 207 -27.37 12.02 -1.05
CA ALA A 207 -28.38 12.52 -0.12
C ALA A 207 -27.82 13.62 0.80
N PHE A 208 -26.62 13.41 1.35
CA PHE A 208 -25.93 14.39 2.18
C PHE A 208 -25.67 15.70 1.42
N GLN A 209 -25.19 15.63 0.17
CA GLN A 209 -24.97 16.82 -0.66
C GLN A 209 -26.28 17.56 -0.97
N SER A 210 -27.38 16.85 -1.14
CA SER A 210 -28.71 17.45 -1.36
C SER A 210 -29.24 18.21 -0.12
N ILE A 211 -28.85 17.76 1.07
CA ILE A 211 -29.38 18.27 2.35
C ILE A 211 -28.43 19.26 3.02
N LYS A 212 -27.14 19.24 2.67
CA LYS A 212 -26.09 20.11 3.19
C LYS A 212 -26.61 21.54 3.32
N ASN A 213 -26.80 21.99 4.56
CA ASN A 213 -27.20 23.35 4.85
C ASN A 213 -26.16 24.31 4.24
N LYS A 214 -26.62 25.40 3.61
CA LYS A 214 -25.73 26.45 3.06
C LYS A 214 -24.80 27.08 4.12
N ASN A 215 -25.05 26.82 5.42
CA ASN A 215 -24.22 27.27 6.52
C ASN A 215 -23.78 26.09 7.43
N PRO A 216 -22.60 25.49 7.19
CA PRO A 216 -22.12 24.33 7.94
C PRO A 216 -21.83 24.62 9.43
N HIS A 217 -21.78 25.90 9.83
CA HIS A 217 -21.58 26.31 11.22
C HIS A 217 -22.74 25.96 12.16
N ASN A 218 -23.96 25.85 11.62
CA ASN A 218 -25.15 25.55 12.40
C ASN A 218 -25.47 24.04 12.46
N CYS A 219 -24.62 23.19 11.89
CA CYS A 219 -24.81 21.74 11.92
C CYS A 219 -24.48 21.16 13.32
N SER A 220 -25.18 20.07 13.65
CA SER A 220 -24.85 19.25 14.82
C SER A 220 -23.45 18.65 14.68
N SER A 221 -22.81 18.27 15.79
CA SER A 221 -21.51 17.58 15.72
C SER A 221 -21.63 16.27 14.95
N LYS A 222 -22.72 15.50 15.12
CA LYS A 222 -22.97 14.24 14.42
C LYS A 222 -23.02 14.42 12.90
N SER A 223 -23.75 15.43 12.42
CA SER A 223 -23.85 15.71 10.98
C SER A 223 -22.51 16.11 10.37
N LEU A 224 -21.65 16.81 11.12
CA LEU A 224 -20.30 17.14 10.68
C LEU A 224 -19.40 15.90 10.63
N GLU A 225 -19.47 15.02 11.64
CA GLU A 225 -18.69 13.78 11.71
C GLU A 225 -19.06 12.81 10.58
N ASN A 226 -20.35 12.58 10.37
CA ASN A 226 -20.86 11.74 9.28
C ASN A 226 -20.52 12.34 7.90
N GLY A 227 -20.62 13.66 7.76
CA GLY A 227 -20.20 14.36 6.54
C GLY A 227 -18.71 14.20 6.24
N ILE A 228 -17.84 14.31 7.26
CA ILE A 228 -16.40 14.08 7.13
C ILE A 228 -16.11 12.64 6.71
N TRP A 229 -16.80 11.67 7.31
CA TRP A 229 -16.70 10.25 6.96
C TRP A 229 -17.11 9.98 5.49
N LEU A 230 -18.25 10.53 5.04
CA LEU A 230 -18.68 10.39 3.65
C LEU A 230 -17.70 11.06 2.67
N CYS A 231 -17.15 12.23 3.02
CA CYS A 231 -16.12 12.89 2.20
C CYS A 231 -14.83 12.06 2.11
N TYR A 232 -14.42 11.38 3.18
CA TYR A 232 -13.28 10.47 3.17
C TYR A 232 -13.48 9.35 2.14
N HIS A 233 -14.66 8.71 2.11
CA HIS A 233 -14.93 7.64 1.16
C HIS A 233 -15.14 8.09 -0.29
N MET A 234 -15.56 9.34 -0.50
CA MET A 234 -15.86 9.90 -1.82
C MET A 234 -14.75 10.78 -2.41
N ASP A 235 -13.68 11.02 -1.65
CA ASP A 235 -12.54 11.87 -2.04
C ASP A 235 -12.92 13.33 -2.32
N ASP A 236 -13.89 13.88 -1.58
CA ASP A 236 -14.33 15.27 -1.74
C ASP A 236 -13.57 16.20 -0.78
N ALA A 237 -12.42 16.68 -1.24
CA ALA A 237 -11.57 17.59 -0.47
C ALA A 237 -12.22 18.97 -0.22
N ASP A 238 -13.00 19.48 -1.18
CA ASP A 238 -13.61 20.82 -1.10
C ASP A 238 -14.69 20.85 0.00
N THR A 239 -15.58 19.84 0.02
CA THR A 239 -16.56 19.72 1.09
C THR A 239 -15.90 19.38 2.41
N LEU A 240 -14.90 18.49 2.42
CA LEU A 240 -14.16 18.13 3.63
C LEU A 240 -13.58 19.38 4.31
N GLN A 241 -12.95 20.29 3.55
CA GLN A 241 -12.40 21.52 4.11
C GLN A 241 -13.48 22.36 4.82
N SER A 242 -14.64 22.54 4.18
CA SER A 242 -15.75 23.32 4.74
C SER A 242 -16.30 22.72 6.04
N LEU A 243 -16.42 21.38 6.09
CA LEU A 243 -16.94 20.66 7.25
C LEU A 243 -15.93 20.62 8.38
N LEU A 244 -14.65 20.36 8.07
CA LEU A 244 -13.56 20.34 9.05
C LEU A 244 -13.39 21.71 9.70
N TYR A 245 -13.51 22.80 8.93
CA TYR A 245 -13.45 24.15 9.49
C TYR A 245 -14.57 24.42 10.50
N ALA A 246 -15.80 23.98 10.20
CA ALA A 246 -16.92 24.07 11.13
C ALA A 246 -16.71 23.17 12.36
N TYR A 247 -16.14 21.98 12.17
CA TYR A 247 -15.87 21.01 13.22
C TYR A 247 -14.80 21.47 14.22
N LEU A 248 -13.69 22.05 13.74
CA LEU A 248 -12.59 22.50 14.61
C LEU A 248 -12.99 23.65 15.55
N ARG A 249 -14.09 24.36 15.27
CA ARG A 249 -14.66 25.37 16.17
C ARG A 249 -15.45 24.78 17.34
N LYS A 250 -15.81 23.49 17.31
CA LYS A 250 -16.54 22.81 18.40
C LYS A 250 -15.64 22.63 19.63
N PRO A 251 -16.19 22.56 20.86
CA PRO A 251 -15.40 22.54 22.09
C PRO A 251 -14.58 21.25 22.27
N ALA A 252 -15.10 20.12 21.79
CA ALA A 252 -14.43 18.82 21.88
C ALA A 252 -14.18 18.24 20.48
N TYR A 253 -13.10 17.47 20.36
CA TYR A 253 -12.74 16.76 19.14
C TYR A 253 -12.86 15.26 19.34
N ASN A 254 -13.37 14.57 18.33
CA ASN A 254 -13.30 13.12 18.23
C ASN A 254 -12.07 12.74 17.40
N SER A 255 -11.15 12.00 18.02
CA SER A 255 -9.90 11.54 17.38
C SER A 255 -10.16 10.72 16.12
N MET A 256 -11.22 9.92 16.08
CA MET A 256 -11.63 9.13 14.91
C MET A 256 -12.03 10.03 13.73
N THR A 257 -12.83 11.07 13.99
CA THR A 257 -13.25 12.02 12.96
C THR A 257 -12.06 12.79 12.39
N LEU A 258 -11.14 13.21 13.26
CA LEU A 258 -9.89 13.83 12.83
C LEU A 258 -9.00 12.86 12.04
N SER A 259 -8.99 11.56 12.39
CA SER A 259 -8.32 10.53 11.62
C SER A 259 -8.85 10.49 10.19
N TYR A 260 -10.16 10.43 9.97
CA TYR A 260 -10.73 10.47 8.61
C TYR A 260 -10.32 11.74 7.85
N ALA A 261 -10.34 12.90 8.51
CA ALA A 261 -9.99 14.17 7.89
C ALA A 261 -8.51 14.28 7.51
N VAL A 262 -7.58 13.79 8.33
CA VAL A 262 -6.15 13.80 8.01
C VAL A 262 -5.83 12.72 6.98
N ASN A 263 -6.37 11.52 7.16
CA ASN A 263 -6.03 10.37 6.33
C ASN A 263 -6.63 10.44 4.93
N SER A 264 -7.67 11.26 4.69
CA SER A 264 -8.13 11.56 3.32
C SER A 264 -6.98 12.11 2.46
N PHE A 265 -6.17 13.02 3.02
CA PHE A 265 -5.01 13.60 2.33
C PHE A 265 -3.83 12.63 2.26
N VAL A 266 -3.59 11.84 3.32
CA VAL A 266 -2.53 10.81 3.32
C VAL A 266 -2.77 9.78 2.20
N VAL A 267 -3.98 9.23 2.14
CA VAL A 267 -4.36 8.19 1.18
C VAL A 267 -4.46 8.75 -0.25
N SER A 268 -4.71 10.06 -0.40
CA SER A 268 -4.59 10.79 -1.67
C SER A 268 -3.15 11.21 -2.02
N TYR A 269 -2.16 10.73 -1.26
CA TYR A 269 -0.72 10.98 -1.44
C TYR A 269 -0.26 12.41 -1.16
N ASP A 270 -1.10 13.28 -0.59
CA ASP A 270 -0.75 14.66 -0.21
C ASP A 270 -0.22 14.74 1.23
N VAL A 271 0.83 13.94 1.52
CA VAL A 271 1.41 13.77 2.86
C VAL A 271 1.93 15.07 3.48
N GLN A 272 2.56 15.96 2.69
CA GLN A 272 3.02 17.25 3.24
C GLN A 272 1.86 18.12 3.73
N PHE A 273 0.75 18.12 3.00
CA PHE A 273 -0.44 18.86 3.43
C PHE A 273 -1.06 18.22 4.68
N ALA A 274 -1.22 16.88 4.68
CA ALA A 274 -1.70 16.13 5.83
C ALA A 274 -0.89 16.43 7.10
N LYS A 275 0.45 16.49 6.96
CA LYS A 275 1.37 16.85 8.04
C LYS A 275 1.16 18.28 8.55
N SER A 276 1.00 19.26 7.67
CA SER A 276 0.70 20.64 8.07
C SER A 276 -0.66 20.73 8.77
N LEU A 277 -1.67 20.02 8.27
CA LEU A 277 -2.97 19.95 8.91
C LEU A 277 -2.88 19.32 10.31
N PHE A 278 -2.16 18.21 10.45
CA PHE A 278 -1.93 17.54 11.73
C PHE A 278 -1.21 18.46 12.73
N GLN A 279 -0.19 19.20 12.27
CA GLN A 279 0.50 20.23 13.05
C GLN A 279 -0.46 21.32 13.53
N SER A 280 -1.32 21.84 12.64
CA SER A 280 -2.31 22.85 13.00
C SER A 280 -3.32 22.34 14.02
N ILE A 281 -3.79 21.09 13.89
CA ILE A 281 -4.71 20.47 14.85
C ILE A 281 -4.07 20.39 16.25
N LEU A 282 -2.80 19.98 16.34
CA LEU A 282 -2.06 19.92 17.61
C LEU A 282 -1.91 21.30 18.26
N GLN A 283 -1.63 22.33 17.45
CA GLN A 283 -1.48 23.72 17.91
C GLN A 283 -2.78 24.32 18.47
N MET A 284 -3.94 23.72 18.19
CA MET A 284 -5.22 24.16 18.80
C MET A 284 -5.27 23.88 20.30
N GLY A 285 -4.34 23.08 20.85
CA GLY A 285 -4.17 22.89 22.30
C GLY A 285 -5.28 22.08 22.99
N LYS A 286 -6.23 21.51 22.23
CA LYS A 286 -7.30 20.66 22.77
C LYS A 286 -6.81 19.22 23.01
N PRO A 287 -7.39 18.49 23.97
CA PRO A 287 -6.99 17.12 24.26
C PRO A 287 -7.19 16.21 23.03
N LEU A 288 -6.18 15.40 22.72
CA LEU A 288 -6.17 14.47 21.60
C LEU A 288 -5.72 13.07 22.06
N GLU A 289 -6.39 12.04 21.57
CA GLU A 289 -6.12 10.65 21.93
C GLU A 289 -5.19 9.98 20.90
N SER A 290 -4.46 8.96 21.36
CA SER A 290 -3.45 8.22 20.59
C SER A 290 -3.99 7.61 19.29
N HIS A 291 -5.29 7.32 19.21
CA HIS A 291 -5.94 6.79 18.00
C HIS A 291 -5.69 7.65 16.74
N LEU A 292 -5.64 8.99 16.89
CA LEU A 292 -5.32 9.89 15.77
C LEU A 292 -3.89 9.66 15.27
N LEU A 293 -2.94 9.50 16.19
CA LEU A 293 -1.55 9.21 15.88
C LEU A 293 -1.40 7.82 15.26
N SER A 294 -1.97 6.78 15.88
CA SER A 294 -1.83 5.38 15.46
C SER A 294 -2.28 5.19 14.01
N THR A 295 -3.48 5.66 13.69
CA THR A 295 -4.09 5.55 12.36
C THR A 295 -3.29 6.33 11.32
N THR A 296 -2.90 7.57 11.65
CA THR A 296 -2.13 8.42 10.74
C THR A 296 -0.75 7.81 10.46
N MET A 297 -0.06 7.28 11.47
CA MET A 297 1.24 6.62 11.29
C MET A 297 1.15 5.36 10.43
N ALA A 298 0.15 4.51 10.69
CA ALA A 298 -0.10 3.31 9.87
C ALA A 298 -0.30 3.68 8.40
N ASN A 299 -1.13 4.68 8.10
CA ASN A 299 -1.39 5.09 6.73
C ASN A 299 -0.21 5.81 6.06
N LEU A 300 0.53 6.65 6.78
CA LEU A 300 1.77 7.28 6.27
C LEU A 300 2.76 6.21 5.81
N ILE A 301 2.90 5.14 6.59
CA ILE A 301 3.76 4.02 6.24
C ILE A 301 3.22 3.24 5.04
N LYS A 302 1.91 2.96 5.00
CA LYS A 302 1.24 2.27 3.86
C LYS A 302 1.44 3.02 2.54
N VAL A 303 1.36 4.35 2.53
CA VAL A 303 1.54 5.15 1.30
C VAL A 303 3.01 5.36 0.92
N GLY A 304 3.96 4.93 1.76
CA GLY A 304 5.39 5.09 1.52
C GLY A 304 5.87 6.52 1.75
N ALA A 305 5.37 7.18 2.79
CA ALA A 305 5.81 8.50 3.21
C ALA A 305 7.34 8.54 3.42
N VAL A 306 7.92 9.71 3.19
CA VAL A 306 9.32 10.00 3.47
C VAL A 306 9.57 9.90 4.99
N PHE A 307 10.71 9.31 5.39
CA PHE A 307 11.00 8.97 6.80
C PHE A 307 10.94 10.21 7.71
N GLU A 308 11.48 11.32 7.22
CA GLU A 308 11.51 12.61 7.91
C GLU A 308 10.10 13.11 8.27
N ASN A 309 9.06 12.77 7.49
CA ASN A 309 7.70 13.14 7.83
C ASN A 309 7.14 12.30 8.98
N ILE A 310 7.51 11.02 9.05
CA ILE A 310 7.11 10.11 10.12
C ILE A 310 7.79 10.51 11.43
N ASP A 311 9.11 10.70 11.40
CA ASP A 311 9.91 11.16 12.55
C ASP A 311 9.35 12.50 13.10
N GLN A 312 9.18 13.50 12.23
CA GLN A 312 8.74 14.82 12.69
C GLN A 312 7.35 14.81 13.32
N LEU A 313 6.39 14.06 12.77
CA LEU A 313 5.05 13.96 13.35
C LEU A 313 5.07 13.22 14.69
N PHE A 314 5.87 12.18 14.82
CA PHE A 314 6.00 11.42 16.06
C PHE A 314 6.68 12.26 17.14
N GLN A 315 7.78 12.95 16.82
CA GLN A 315 8.48 13.86 17.74
C GLN A 315 7.61 15.05 18.16
N LEU A 316 6.79 15.57 17.25
CA LEU A 316 5.85 16.65 17.56
C LEU A 316 4.79 16.18 18.56
N TRP A 317 4.20 15.00 18.37
CA TRP A 317 3.24 14.42 19.29
C TRP A 317 3.82 14.26 20.70
N LEU A 318 5.05 13.72 20.81
CA LEU A 318 5.72 13.54 22.10
C LEU A 318 6.01 14.85 22.85
N LYS A 319 6.15 15.96 22.13
CA LYS A 319 6.43 17.29 22.72
C LYS A 319 5.16 18.06 23.09
N SER A 320 4.01 17.67 22.55
CA SER A 320 2.73 18.33 22.78
C SER A 320 2.12 17.92 24.12
N SER A 321 1.86 18.88 24.99
CA SER A 321 1.28 18.64 26.33
C SER A 321 -0.20 18.23 26.32
N ASN A 322 -0.91 18.49 25.22
CA ASN A 322 -2.33 18.18 25.04
C ASN A 322 -2.59 16.78 24.44
N CYS A 323 -1.57 15.96 24.29
CA CYS A 323 -1.65 14.64 23.65
C CYS A 323 -1.50 13.52 24.67
N SER A 324 -2.28 12.45 24.51
CA SER A 324 -2.06 11.22 25.27
C SER A 324 -0.71 10.56 24.87
N PRO A 325 -0.08 9.75 25.74
CA PRO A 325 1.09 8.98 25.35
C PRO A 325 0.78 8.07 24.15
N PRO A 326 1.71 7.86 23.21
CA PRO A 326 1.53 6.94 22.10
C PRO A 326 1.36 5.50 22.58
N ASP A 327 0.47 4.73 21.95
CA ASP A 327 0.31 3.32 22.27
C ASP A 327 1.55 2.48 21.89
N VAL A 328 1.72 1.34 22.55
CA VAL A 328 2.85 0.44 22.33
C VAL A 328 2.91 -0.08 20.89
N THR A 329 1.75 -0.38 20.29
CA THR A 329 1.64 -0.81 18.89
C THR A 329 2.19 0.25 17.93
N THR A 330 1.80 1.51 18.14
CA THR A 330 2.29 2.67 17.36
C THR A 330 3.79 2.85 17.55
N THR A 331 4.28 2.72 18.79
CA THR A 331 5.72 2.85 19.08
C THR A 331 6.53 1.71 18.45
N ALA A 332 6.02 0.48 18.45
CA ALA A 332 6.64 -0.66 17.78
C ALA A 332 6.67 -0.49 16.26
N LEU A 333 5.58 0.01 15.66
CA LEU A 333 5.51 0.34 14.23
C LEU A 333 6.54 1.42 13.84
N VAL A 334 6.65 2.48 14.63
CA VAL A 334 7.63 3.55 14.44
C VAL A 334 9.04 3.01 14.61
N LEU A 335 9.32 2.23 15.67
CA LEU A 335 10.62 1.58 15.89
C LEU A 335 11.04 0.75 14.69
N LYS A 336 10.14 -0.05 14.13
CA LYS A 336 10.40 -0.84 12.92
C LYS A 336 10.84 0.03 11.74
N HIS A 337 10.31 1.24 11.62
CA HIS A 337 10.73 2.20 10.60
C HIS A 337 12.08 2.86 10.90
N TYR A 338 12.36 3.19 12.16
CA TYR A 338 13.67 3.71 12.57
C TYR A 338 14.76 2.66 12.37
N LEU A 339 14.53 1.40 12.72
CA LEU A 339 15.50 0.33 12.48
C LEU A 339 15.76 0.10 10.98
N LYS A 340 14.79 0.41 10.12
CA LYS A 340 14.91 0.24 8.66
C LYS A 340 15.56 1.42 7.95
N PHE A 341 15.32 2.66 8.41
CA PHE A 341 15.68 3.88 7.69
C PHE A 341 16.42 4.92 8.53
N GLY A 342 16.42 4.77 9.86
CA GLY A 342 17.07 5.67 10.80
C GLY A 342 18.58 5.49 10.84
N SER A 343 19.29 6.51 11.32
CA SER A 343 20.68 6.36 11.78
C SER A 343 20.73 5.70 13.16
N ASP A 344 21.89 5.17 13.54
CA ASP A 344 22.08 4.58 14.87
C ASP A 344 21.79 5.58 15.99
N GLU A 345 22.10 6.86 15.78
CA GLU A 345 21.77 7.95 16.72
C GLU A 345 20.26 8.13 16.89
N GLU A 346 19.50 8.15 15.79
CA GLU A 346 18.04 8.28 15.81
C GLU A 346 17.39 7.05 16.49
N VAL A 347 17.89 5.85 16.21
CA VAL A 347 17.43 4.60 16.84
C VAL A 347 17.71 4.60 18.34
N ASN A 348 18.90 5.05 18.75
CA ASN A 348 19.26 5.20 20.17
C ASN A 348 18.40 6.26 20.87
N GLY A 349 18.10 7.37 20.17
CA GLY A 349 17.16 8.39 20.63
C GLY A 349 15.76 7.82 20.89
N LEU A 350 15.21 7.06 19.93
CA LEU A 350 13.92 6.40 20.09
C LEU A 350 13.93 5.35 21.22
N SER A 351 15.03 4.61 21.38
CA SER A 351 15.18 3.62 22.47
C SER A 351 15.10 4.28 23.85
N LYS A 352 15.67 5.49 24.01
CA LYS A 352 15.51 6.27 25.25
C LYS A 352 14.05 6.69 25.48
N VAL A 353 13.32 7.03 24.42
CA VAL A 353 11.88 7.35 24.51
C VAL A 353 11.07 6.12 24.93
N ILE A 354 11.33 4.96 24.32
CA ILE A 354 10.70 3.68 24.68
C ILE A 354 10.91 3.35 26.16
N ASN A 355 12.12 3.58 26.68
CA ASN A 355 12.41 3.39 28.10
C ASN A 355 11.62 4.35 28.99
N LYS A 356 11.52 5.63 28.61
CA LYS A 356 10.73 6.64 29.35
C LYS A 356 9.23 6.31 29.37
N LEU A 357 8.70 5.73 28.30
CA LEU A 357 7.30 5.28 28.21
C LEU A 357 7.04 3.95 28.94
N GLY A 358 8.09 3.27 29.42
CA GLY A 358 7.98 1.99 30.12
C GLY A 358 7.76 0.78 29.20
N TYR A 359 8.03 0.90 27.90
CA TYR A 359 7.73 -0.14 26.91
C TYR A 359 8.90 -1.09 26.59
N ASN A 360 10.06 -0.93 27.23
CA ASN A 360 11.27 -1.66 26.87
C ASN A 360 11.14 -3.19 26.93
N ASN A 361 10.36 -3.70 27.89
CA ASN A 361 10.17 -5.13 28.11
C ASN A 361 8.92 -5.68 27.39
N HIS A 362 8.22 -4.86 26.61
CA HIS A 362 6.99 -5.29 25.94
C HIS A 362 7.31 -6.18 24.74
N TYR A 363 6.59 -7.30 24.58
CA TYR A 363 6.86 -8.32 23.56
C TYR A 363 6.92 -7.75 22.13
N LEU A 364 6.04 -6.80 21.77
CA LEU A 364 6.07 -6.14 20.46
C LEU A 364 7.39 -5.40 20.16
N ILE A 365 7.99 -4.76 21.18
CA ILE A 365 9.26 -4.04 21.02
C ILE A 365 10.39 -5.05 20.83
N SER A 366 10.44 -6.09 21.67
CA SER A 366 11.42 -7.18 21.56
C SER A 366 11.32 -7.89 20.21
N MET A 367 10.10 -8.22 19.78
CA MET A 367 9.84 -8.87 18.49
C MET A 367 10.32 -8.01 17.31
N VAL A 368 10.03 -6.70 17.31
CA VAL A 368 10.50 -5.80 16.25
C VAL A 368 12.03 -5.71 16.21
N LYS A 369 12.69 -5.67 17.37
CA LYS A 369 14.16 -5.68 17.46
C LYS A 369 14.74 -6.98 16.89
N THR A 370 14.28 -8.14 17.39
CA THR A 370 14.72 -9.47 16.91
C THR A 370 14.49 -9.64 15.41
N HIS A 371 13.31 -9.28 14.89
CA HIS A 371 13.04 -9.34 13.45
C HIS A 371 14.01 -8.46 12.65
N SER A 372 14.30 -7.25 13.14
CA SER A 372 15.24 -6.35 12.46
C SER A 372 16.68 -6.86 12.50
N GLU A 373 17.12 -7.43 13.63
CA GLU A 373 18.45 -8.01 13.78
C GLU A 373 18.66 -9.19 12.83
N ILE A 374 17.66 -10.06 12.68
CA ILE A 374 17.69 -11.15 11.68
C ILE A 374 17.74 -10.56 10.26
N GLN A 375 16.94 -9.52 10.00
CA GLN A 375 16.87 -8.90 8.67
C GLN A 375 18.18 -8.20 8.25
N SER A 376 18.95 -7.64 9.18
CA SER A 376 20.11 -6.80 8.88
C SER A 376 21.44 -7.56 8.71
N ARG A 377 21.50 -8.87 8.99
CA ARG A 377 22.77 -9.64 8.99
C ARG A 377 23.53 -9.66 7.67
N ASN A 378 22.80 -9.79 6.57
CA ASN A 378 23.37 -9.90 5.23
C ASN A 378 22.43 -9.28 4.18
N THR A 379 22.84 -9.25 2.91
CA THR A 379 22.08 -8.64 1.80
C THR A 379 21.09 -9.61 1.14
N ASP A 380 21.10 -10.87 1.57
CA ASP A 380 20.22 -11.94 1.09
C ASP A 380 18.73 -11.59 1.35
N GLN A 381 17.86 -11.97 0.43
CA GLN A 381 16.41 -11.81 0.55
C GLN A 381 15.83 -12.73 1.61
N LYS A 382 16.33 -13.97 1.68
CA LYS A 382 15.96 -14.97 2.67
C LYS A 382 17.08 -15.10 3.71
N LYS A 383 16.68 -15.21 4.97
CA LYS A 383 17.53 -15.28 6.14
C LYS A 383 17.47 -16.69 6.70
N GLN A 384 18.65 -17.26 6.91
CA GLN A 384 18.79 -18.48 7.69
C GLN A 384 18.69 -18.10 9.17
N LEU A 385 17.75 -18.73 9.87
CA LEU A 385 17.60 -18.57 11.32
C LEU A 385 18.54 -19.55 12.02
N ASN A 386 19.33 -19.06 12.96
CA ASN A 386 20.20 -19.89 13.78
C ASN A 386 19.45 -20.35 15.06
N GLN A 387 20.08 -21.23 15.84
CA GLN A 387 19.47 -21.74 17.07
C GLN A 387 19.17 -20.64 18.10
N GLU A 388 19.96 -19.58 18.13
CA GLU A 388 19.75 -18.46 19.05
C GLU A 388 18.51 -17.64 18.66
N ASP A 389 18.26 -17.45 17.36
CA ASP A 389 17.04 -16.80 16.86
C ASP A 389 15.80 -17.53 17.30
N ILE A 390 15.81 -18.85 17.14
CA ILE A 390 14.69 -19.70 17.51
C ILE A 390 14.47 -19.59 19.03
N LYS A 391 15.54 -19.62 19.84
CA LYS A 391 15.43 -19.42 21.29
C LYS A 391 14.85 -18.06 21.65
N GLN A 392 15.27 -16.99 20.98
CA GLN A 392 14.74 -15.64 21.24
C GLN A 392 13.28 -15.51 20.83
N ILE A 393 12.90 -16.01 19.65
CA ILE A 393 11.51 -16.08 19.17
C ILE A 393 10.66 -16.81 20.21
N LEU A 394 11.04 -18.03 20.60
CA LEU A 394 10.31 -18.82 21.59
C LEU A 394 10.30 -18.17 22.99
N SER A 395 11.37 -17.49 23.39
CA SER A 395 11.43 -16.74 24.65
C SER A 395 10.42 -15.61 24.70
N ILE A 396 10.30 -14.83 23.62
CA ILE A 396 9.27 -13.79 23.49
C ILE A 396 7.88 -14.41 23.55
N ARG A 397 7.64 -15.52 22.82
CA ARG A 397 6.37 -16.27 22.87
C ARG A 397 6.03 -16.73 24.29
N ASN A 398 7.00 -17.30 25.00
CA ASN A 398 6.81 -17.79 26.38
C ASN A 398 6.46 -16.67 27.35
N SER A 399 6.99 -15.46 27.13
CA SER A 399 6.68 -14.29 27.99
C SER A 399 5.21 -13.86 27.96
N ILE A 400 4.46 -14.27 26.92
CA ILE A 400 3.05 -13.93 26.70
C ILE A 400 2.14 -15.16 26.64
N ALA A 401 2.62 -16.34 27.06
CA ALA A 401 1.90 -17.61 26.91
C ALA A 401 0.49 -17.63 27.54
N TYR A 402 0.25 -16.80 28.56
CA TYR A 402 -1.03 -16.69 29.26
C TYR A 402 -2.03 -15.71 28.61
N ASN A 403 -1.60 -14.95 27.59
CA ASN A 403 -2.46 -13.99 26.90
C ASN A 403 -2.73 -14.42 25.45
N ARG A 404 -3.89 -15.02 25.22
CA ARG A 404 -4.29 -15.55 23.90
C ARG A 404 -4.34 -14.48 22.81
N SER A 405 -4.77 -13.25 23.11
CA SER A 405 -4.82 -12.19 22.09
C SER A 405 -3.42 -11.69 21.72
N ALA A 406 -2.53 -11.54 22.70
CA ALA A 406 -1.14 -11.19 22.47
C ALA A 406 -0.40 -12.29 21.68
N LEU A 407 -0.63 -13.56 22.01
CA LEU A 407 -0.09 -14.69 21.24
C LEU A 407 -0.57 -14.67 19.79
N SER A 408 -1.87 -14.44 19.54
CA SER A 408 -2.40 -14.35 18.18
C SER A 408 -1.70 -13.26 17.37
N ILE A 409 -1.57 -12.06 17.93
CA ILE A 409 -0.87 -10.93 17.29
C ILE A 409 0.61 -11.27 17.03
N TYR A 410 1.27 -11.86 18.02
CA TYR A 410 2.67 -12.28 17.91
C TYR A 410 2.86 -13.29 16.78
N TYR A 411 2.09 -14.38 16.75
CA TYR A 411 2.17 -15.40 15.70
C TYR A 411 1.91 -14.81 14.32
N GLU A 412 0.86 -14.00 14.16
CA GLU A 412 0.52 -13.36 12.88
C GLU A 412 1.64 -12.44 12.37
N SER A 413 2.18 -11.58 13.23
CA SER A 413 3.28 -10.68 12.86
C SER A 413 4.60 -11.43 12.59
N THR A 414 4.88 -12.50 13.34
CA THR A 414 6.07 -13.34 13.10
C THR A 414 5.92 -14.17 11.83
N ILE A 415 4.76 -14.76 11.54
CA ILE A 415 4.48 -15.43 10.26
C ILE A 415 4.61 -14.44 9.11
N ALA A 416 4.10 -13.21 9.25
CA ALA A 416 4.26 -12.16 8.22
C ALA A 416 5.71 -11.75 7.99
N PHE A 417 6.56 -11.78 9.03
CA PHE A 417 8.00 -11.59 8.91
C PHE A 417 8.67 -12.78 8.20
N LEU A 418 8.45 -14.01 8.68
CA LEU A 418 9.05 -15.22 8.13
C LEU A 418 8.63 -15.49 6.69
N ALA A 419 7.37 -15.24 6.34
CA ALA A 419 6.87 -15.35 4.97
C ALA A 419 7.68 -14.50 3.97
N ARG A 420 8.16 -13.33 4.40
CA ARG A 420 8.96 -12.43 3.55
C ARG A 420 10.45 -12.74 3.60
N HIS A 421 10.95 -13.12 4.77
CA HIS A 421 12.38 -13.12 5.07
C HIS A 421 12.97 -14.48 5.42
N ALA A 422 12.19 -15.54 5.51
CA ALA A 422 12.68 -16.87 5.88
C ALA A 422 12.16 -17.94 4.90
N HIS A 423 12.71 -19.14 5.08
CA HIS A 423 12.35 -20.34 4.36
C HIS A 423 10.99 -20.89 4.82
N THR A 424 10.32 -21.64 3.94
CA THR A 424 9.00 -22.24 4.20
C THR A 424 8.99 -23.12 5.46
N SER A 425 10.10 -23.78 5.76
CA SER A 425 10.25 -24.61 6.97
C SER A 425 10.00 -23.83 8.27
N MET A 426 10.44 -22.57 8.33
CA MET A 426 10.21 -21.71 9.50
C MET A 426 8.76 -21.25 9.63
N ILE A 427 8.06 -21.11 8.50
CA ILE A 427 6.62 -20.84 8.49
C ILE A 427 5.87 -22.04 9.05
N HIS A 428 6.19 -23.25 8.57
CA HIS A 428 5.60 -24.50 9.09
C HIS A 428 5.88 -24.67 10.58
N PHE A 429 7.12 -24.45 11.01
CA PHE A 429 7.48 -24.47 12.42
C PHE A 429 6.59 -23.54 13.26
N MET A 430 6.44 -22.27 12.86
CA MET A 430 5.60 -21.33 13.60
C MET A 430 4.11 -21.68 13.57
N VAL A 431 3.60 -22.24 12.47
CA VAL A 431 2.21 -22.72 12.38
C VAL A 431 1.98 -23.91 13.32
N GLU A 432 2.94 -24.83 13.43
CA GLU A 432 2.85 -25.95 14.37
C GLU A 432 2.91 -25.47 15.83
N GLU A 433 3.77 -24.49 16.16
CA GLU A 433 3.77 -23.87 17.48
C GLU A 433 2.44 -23.15 17.78
N MET A 434 1.86 -22.47 16.78
CA MET A 434 0.56 -21.81 16.92
C MET A 434 -0.58 -22.81 17.23
N LYS A 435 -0.55 -24.00 16.59
CA LYS A 435 -1.50 -25.09 16.89
C LYS A 435 -1.29 -25.71 18.27
N LYS A 436 -0.04 -25.91 18.70
CA LYS A 436 0.27 -26.41 20.07
C LYS A 436 -0.30 -25.51 21.15
N ASP A 437 -0.38 -24.22 20.86
CA ASP A 437 -0.97 -23.20 21.73
C ASP A 437 -2.49 -23.10 21.63
N GLY A 438 -3.14 -23.94 20.81
CA GLY A 438 -4.57 -23.91 20.57
C GLY A 438 -5.04 -22.65 19.84
N ILE A 439 -4.19 -22.05 19.01
CA ILE A 439 -4.52 -20.87 18.21
C ILE A 439 -4.66 -21.32 16.74
N GLU A 440 -5.85 -21.14 16.18
CA GLU A 440 -6.11 -21.43 14.77
C GLU A 440 -5.59 -20.29 13.87
N PRO A 441 -4.98 -20.59 12.71
CA PRO A 441 -4.57 -19.56 11.76
C PRO A 441 -5.75 -18.67 11.32
N SER A 442 -5.59 -17.36 11.46
CA SER A 442 -6.59 -16.40 11.01
C SER A 442 -6.62 -16.28 9.48
N LYS A 443 -7.66 -15.61 8.94
CA LYS A 443 -7.75 -15.25 7.52
C LYS A 443 -6.51 -14.47 7.06
N PHE A 444 -5.99 -13.57 7.90
CA PHE A 444 -4.74 -12.86 7.64
C PHE A 444 -3.53 -13.80 7.56
N ALA A 445 -3.38 -14.74 8.51
CA ALA A 445 -2.28 -15.70 8.50
C ALA A 445 -2.30 -16.57 7.23
N TYR A 446 -3.48 -17.07 6.83
CA TYR A 446 -3.63 -17.80 5.56
C TYR A 446 -3.26 -16.94 4.36
N ASP A 447 -3.76 -15.71 4.27
CA ASP A 447 -3.41 -14.79 3.19
C ASP A 447 -1.89 -14.57 3.07
N VAL A 448 -1.20 -14.42 4.21
CA VAL A 448 0.26 -14.29 4.26
C VAL A 448 0.96 -15.53 3.71
N ILE A 449 0.54 -16.72 4.14
CA ILE A 449 1.11 -18.00 3.68
C ILE A 449 0.83 -18.21 2.18
N ILE A 450 -0.37 -17.86 1.72
CA ILE A 450 -0.74 -17.92 0.30
C ILE A 450 0.14 -16.97 -0.52
N GLN A 451 0.31 -15.72 -0.08
CA GLN A 451 1.20 -14.76 -0.74
C GLN A 451 2.65 -15.25 -0.77
N HIS A 452 3.11 -15.92 0.30
CA HIS A 452 4.42 -16.55 0.33
C HIS A 452 4.56 -17.58 -0.81
N TYR A 453 3.65 -18.55 -0.91
CA TYR A 453 3.70 -19.56 -2.00
C TYR A 453 3.58 -18.95 -3.39
N ILE A 454 2.77 -17.90 -3.59
CA ILE A 454 2.71 -17.15 -4.86
C ILE A 454 4.07 -16.51 -5.18
N SER A 455 4.73 -15.92 -4.18
CA SER A 455 6.02 -15.27 -4.35
C SER A 455 7.15 -16.26 -4.67
N GLU A 456 7.11 -17.45 -4.04
CA GLU A 456 8.02 -18.57 -4.29
C GLU A 456 7.63 -19.40 -5.52
N ARG A 457 6.52 -19.06 -6.19
CA ARG A 457 6.01 -19.73 -7.40
C ARG A 457 5.68 -21.22 -7.19
N LYS A 458 5.18 -21.55 -6.00
CA LYS A 458 4.82 -22.92 -5.60
C LYS A 458 3.31 -23.14 -5.68
N PHE A 459 2.82 -23.53 -6.85
CA PHE A 459 1.39 -23.76 -7.08
C PHE A 459 0.86 -25.01 -6.37
N MET A 460 1.53 -26.17 -6.48
CA MET A 460 1.01 -27.42 -5.90
C MET A 460 0.86 -27.36 -4.36
N PRO A 461 1.86 -26.85 -3.60
CA PRO A 461 1.70 -26.68 -2.15
C PRO A 461 0.58 -25.70 -1.79
N LEU A 462 0.42 -24.61 -2.55
CA LEU A 462 -0.67 -23.67 -2.36
C LEU A 462 -2.04 -24.32 -2.62
N TYR A 463 -2.17 -25.07 -3.71
CA TYR A 463 -3.41 -25.78 -4.04
C TYR A 463 -3.81 -26.73 -2.91
N SER A 464 -2.86 -27.54 -2.42
CA SER A 464 -3.07 -28.46 -1.29
C SER A 464 -3.49 -27.73 0.00
N LEU A 465 -2.85 -26.59 0.33
CA LEU A 465 -3.25 -25.77 1.47
C LEU A 465 -4.70 -25.29 1.34
N VAL A 466 -5.08 -24.84 0.14
CA VAL A 466 -6.43 -24.33 -0.12
C VAL A 466 -7.46 -25.44 -0.07
N SER A 467 -7.23 -26.56 -0.77
CA SER A 467 -8.17 -27.68 -0.86
C SER A 467 -8.37 -28.40 0.48
N ASN A 468 -7.28 -28.63 1.22
CA ASN A 468 -7.31 -29.52 2.39
C ASN A 468 -7.64 -28.76 3.68
N SER A 469 -7.21 -27.50 3.79
CA SER A 469 -7.37 -26.72 5.02
C SER A 469 -8.35 -25.58 4.83
N LEU A 470 -8.05 -24.64 3.93
CA LEU A 470 -8.77 -23.37 3.84
C LEU A 470 -10.24 -23.52 3.42
N ALA A 471 -10.50 -24.32 2.38
CA ALA A 471 -11.86 -24.56 1.87
C ALA A 471 -12.77 -25.25 2.90
N ASN A 472 -12.16 -25.98 3.83
CA ASN A 472 -12.87 -26.67 4.90
C ASN A 472 -13.16 -25.76 6.09
N SER A 473 -12.27 -24.81 6.40
CA SER A 473 -12.35 -23.96 7.60
C SER A 473 -12.89 -22.56 7.38
N THR A 474 -12.95 -22.07 6.13
CA THR A 474 -13.35 -20.68 5.83
C THR A 474 -14.35 -20.59 4.70
N GLU A 475 -15.16 -19.53 4.70
CA GLU A 475 -16.06 -19.17 3.59
C GLU A 475 -15.29 -18.77 2.34
N PHE A 476 -15.87 -19.08 1.18
CA PHE A 476 -15.31 -18.71 -0.10
C PHE A 476 -15.31 -17.18 -0.28
N ARG A 477 -14.17 -16.63 -0.72
CA ARG A 477 -14.05 -15.24 -1.17
C ARG A 477 -13.47 -15.15 -2.59
N PRO A 478 -13.97 -14.22 -3.43
CA PRO A 478 -13.55 -14.11 -4.84
C PRO A 478 -12.05 -13.91 -5.10
N HIS A 479 -11.31 -13.35 -4.14
CA HIS A 479 -9.87 -13.12 -4.30
C HIS A 479 -9.04 -14.41 -4.24
N TYR A 480 -9.55 -15.51 -3.66
CA TYR A 480 -8.85 -16.80 -3.67
C TYR A 480 -8.69 -17.37 -5.08
N VAL A 481 -9.66 -17.13 -5.97
CA VAL A 481 -9.54 -17.48 -7.40
C VAL A 481 -8.32 -16.79 -8.03
N LYS A 482 -8.15 -15.50 -7.73
CA LYS A 482 -7.00 -14.72 -8.21
C LYS A 482 -5.69 -15.27 -7.64
N TYR A 483 -5.65 -15.69 -6.38
CA TYR A 483 -4.45 -16.24 -5.75
C TYR A 483 -4.00 -17.55 -6.40
N LEU A 484 -4.92 -18.48 -6.60
CA LEU A 484 -4.64 -19.73 -7.31
C LEU A 484 -4.20 -19.46 -8.76
N PHE A 485 -4.90 -18.55 -9.45
CA PHE A 485 -4.54 -18.16 -10.81
C PHE A 485 -3.15 -17.51 -10.90
N ASP A 486 -2.80 -16.58 -10.00
CA ASP A 486 -1.49 -15.92 -9.97
C ASP A 486 -0.38 -16.95 -9.70
N ALA A 487 -0.57 -17.84 -8.72
CA ALA A 487 0.39 -18.90 -8.42
C ALA A 487 0.62 -19.81 -9.63
N PHE A 488 -0.45 -20.25 -10.30
CA PHE A 488 -0.35 -21.10 -11.48
C PHE A 488 0.42 -20.41 -12.61
N VAL A 489 0.05 -19.17 -12.97
CA VAL A 489 0.71 -18.44 -14.07
C VAL A 489 2.19 -18.13 -13.74
N ARG A 490 2.56 -17.99 -12.47
CA ARG A 490 3.97 -17.77 -12.08
C ARG A 490 4.81 -19.04 -12.08
N ALA A 491 4.22 -20.17 -11.68
CA ALA A 491 4.86 -21.48 -11.68
C ALA A 491 4.99 -22.02 -13.11
N TYR A 492 3.90 -21.95 -13.87
CA TYR A 492 3.74 -22.54 -15.21
C TYR A 492 3.37 -21.47 -16.25
N PRO A 493 4.23 -20.45 -16.48
CA PRO A 493 3.90 -19.33 -17.36
C PRO A 493 3.62 -19.76 -18.80
N TYR A 494 4.17 -20.88 -19.27
CA TYR A 494 3.92 -21.43 -20.60
C TYR A 494 2.50 -21.99 -20.79
N SER A 495 1.83 -22.39 -19.71
CA SER A 495 0.44 -22.85 -19.70
C SER A 495 -0.55 -21.73 -19.33
N GLY A 496 -0.07 -20.49 -19.21
CA GLY A 496 -0.89 -19.35 -18.75
C GLY A 496 -2.09 -19.03 -19.65
N ALA A 497 -1.94 -19.18 -20.98
CA ALA A 497 -3.03 -18.97 -21.93
C ALA A 497 -4.15 -20.01 -21.74
N ASP A 498 -3.80 -21.29 -21.63
CA ASP A 498 -4.75 -22.39 -21.41
C ASP A 498 -5.52 -22.19 -20.09
N MET A 499 -4.80 -21.81 -19.02
CA MET A 499 -5.41 -21.48 -17.73
C MET A 499 -6.39 -20.30 -17.81
N TYR A 500 -6.03 -19.24 -18.56
CA TYR A 500 -6.92 -18.09 -18.76
C TYR A 500 -8.18 -18.45 -19.56
N HIS A 501 -8.05 -19.28 -20.59
CA HIS A 501 -9.20 -19.80 -21.33
C HIS A 501 -10.08 -20.69 -20.43
N GLY A 502 -9.48 -21.56 -19.62
CA GLY A 502 -10.18 -22.37 -18.63
C GLY A 502 -10.96 -21.53 -17.61
N LEU A 503 -10.35 -20.45 -17.10
CA LEU A 503 -11.01 -19.51 -16.19
C LEU A 503 -12.23 -18.84 -16.84
N HIS A 504 -12.11 -18.39 -18.10
CA HIS A 504 -13.24 -17.81 -18.83
C HIS A 504 -14.38 -18.81 -19.01
N ALA A 505 -14.05 -20.03 -19.44
CA ALA A 505 -15.04 -21.10 -19.63
C ALA A 505 -15.73 -21.44 -18.31
N TRP A 506 -14.97 -21.58 -17.21
CA TRP A 506 -15.51 -21.86 -15.87
C TRP A 506 -16.47 -20.77 -15.38
N LEU A 507 -16.13 -19.48 -15.53
CA LEU A 507 -17.01 -18.38 -15.09
C LEU A 507 -18.31 -18.26 -15.91
N GLN A 508 -18.30 -18.75 -17.16
CA GLN A 508 -19.47 -18.75 -18.05
C GLN A 508 -20.40 -19.95 -17.83
N LYS A 509 -19.98 -20.95 -17.04
CA LYS A 509 -20.82 -22.10 -16.72
C LYS A 509 -22.10 -21.68 -15.99
N PRO A 510 -23.26 -22.26 -16.32
CA PRO A 510 -24.53 -21.95 -15.66
C PRO A 510 -24.53 -22.40 -14.18
N GLU A 511 -23.75 -23.42 -13.82
CA GLU A 511 -23.65 -23.91 -12.44
C GLU A 511 -22.90 -22.94 -11.49
N ASN A 512 -22.20 -21.94 -12.04
CA ASN A 512 -21.43 -20.97 -11.25
C ASN A 512 -22.35 -19.85 -10.73
N THR A 513 -22.61 -19.87 -9.42
CA THR A 513 -23.57 -19.00 -8.70
C THR A 513 -23.08 -17.58 -8.42
N LEU A 514 -21.85 -17.22 -8.81
CA LEU A 514 -21.31 -15.88 -8.57
C LEU A 514 -22.09 -14.80 -9.36
N ASP A 515 -22.29 -13.64 -8.74
CA ASP A 515 -22.95 -12.51 -9.40
C ASP A 515 -22.11 -11.94 -10.56
N LEU A 516 -22.79 -11.32 -11.53
CA LEU A 516 -22.15 -10.77 -12.74
C LEU A 516 -21.06 -9.72 -12.40
N GLY A 517 -21.24 -8.95 -11.33
CA GLY A 517 -20.26 -7.96 -10.87
C GLY A 517 -18.97 -8.62 -10.40
N THR A 518 -19.08 -9.68 -9.60
CA THR A 518 -17.92 -10.46 -9.14
C THR A 518 -17.23 -11.19 -10.26
N LYS A 519 -17.97 -11.84 -11.18
CA LYS A 519 -17.38 -12.49 -12.37
C LYS A 519 -16.53 -11.50 -13.18
N LYS A 520 -17.03 -10.28 -13.43
CA LYS A 520 -16.28 -9.21 -14.10
C LYS A 520 -15.02 -8.80 -13.34
N ARG A 521 -15.11 -8.62 -12.01
CA ARG A 521 -13.94 -8.26 -11.18
C ARG A 521 -12.86 -9.34 -11.18
N ILE A 522 -13.23 -10.63 -11.13
CA ILE A 522 -12.28 -11.76 -11.23
C ILE A 522 -11.55 -11.72 -12.57
N LEU A 523 -12.30 -11.58 -13.68
CA LEU A 523 -11.71 -11.50 -15.02
C LEU A 523 -10.77 -10.30 -15.19
N MET A 524 -11.12 -9.15 -14.62
CA MET A 524 -10.23 -7.98 -14.62
C MET A 524 -8.95 -8.21 -13.81
N ALA A 525 -9.05 -8.92 -12.68
CA ALA A 525 -7.89 -9.18 -11.82
C ALA A 525 -6.96 -10.28 -12.33
N CYS A 526 -7.46 -11.19 -13.19
CA CYS A 526 -6.74 -12.36 -13.70
C CYS A 526 -6.29 -12.19 -15.16
N ARG A 527 -6.13 -10.96 -15.65
CA ARG A 527 -5.64 -10.72 -17.01
C ARG A 527 -4.18 -11.13 -17.16
N ILE A 528 -3.86 -11.71 -18.31
CA ILE A 528 -2.50 -12.06 -18.70
C ILE A 528 -2.03 -11.21 -19.88
N ALA A 529 -0.73 -10.97 -19.92
CA ALA A 529 -0.06 -10.33 -21.05
C ALA A 529 1.04 -11.26 -21.57
N LYS A 530 1.20 -11.30 -22.89
CA LYS A 530 2.33 -11.99 -23.54
C LYS A 530 3.58 -11.13 -23.40
N VAL A 531 4.67 -11.73 -22.92
CA VAL A 531 5.96 -11.06 -22.66
C VAL A 531 7.02 -11.65 -23.58
N GLU A 532 7.98 -10.82 -24.02
CA GLU A 532 9.16 -11.23 -24.80
C GLU A 532 10.20 -11.96 -23.92
N SER A 533 9.80 -13.08 -23.31
CA SER A 533 10.65 -13.90 -22.44
C SER A 533 10.44 -15.37 -22.74
N ASN A 534 11.52 -16.10 -23.01
CA ASN A 534 11.45 -17.54 -23.28
C ASN A 534 11.13 -18.35 -22.01
N ILE A 535 11.50 -17.84 -20.83
CA ILE A 535 11.24 -18.51 -19.54
C ILE A 535 9.87 -18.16 -18.97
N THR A 536 9.36 -16.95 -19.24
CA THR A 536 8.08 -16.44 -18.74
C THR A 536 7.28 -15.80 -19.89
N PRO A 537 6.77 -16.62 -20.83
CA PRO A 537 6.09 -16.13 -22.03
C PRO A 537 4.75 -15.44 -21.73
N TYR A 538 4.08 -15.83 -20.65
CA TYR A 538 2.91 -15.14 -20.11
C TYR A 538 3.18 -14.69 -18.67
N ALA A 539 2.66 -13.51 -18.34
CA ALA A 539 2.66 -12.98 -16.99
C ALA A 539 1.34 -12.27 -16.72
N LEU A 540 0.96 -12.12 -15.46
CA LEU A 540 -0.18 -11.26 -15.12
C LEU A 540 0.03 -9.86 -15.67
N GLN A 541 -1.01 -9.34 -16.33
CA GLN A 541 -1.03 -7.96 -16.78
C GLN A 541 -0.98 -7.05 -15.55
N ARG A 542 0.10 -6.28 -15.44
CA ARG A 542 0.22 -5.23 -14.43
C ARG A 542 0.02 -3.91 -15.13
N ASP A 543 -0.88 -3.08 -14.61
CA ASP A 543 -0.88 -1.67 -15.00
C ASP A 543 0.42 -1.04 -14.48
N ASP A 544 1.28 -0.57 -15.37
CA ASP A 544 2.62 -0.07 -15.01
C ASP A 544 2.57 1.22 -14.16
N LEU A 545 1.41 1.90 -14.13
CA LEU A 545 1.11 3.08 -13.33
C LEU A 545 -0.20 2.83 -12.57
N LYS A 546 -0.17 1.96 -11.56
CA LYS A 546 -1.38 1.60 -10.77
C LYS A 546 -1.99 2.75 -9.97
N ASN A 547 -1.29 3.87 -9.83
CA ASN A 547 -1.61 4.89 -8.86
C ASN A 547 -1.61 6.28 -9.48
N ASP A 548 -2.73 6.60 -10.13
CA ASP A 548 -2.96 7.91 -10.76
C ASP A 548 -2.90 9.06 -9.74
N ARG A 549 -3.06 8.80 -8.44
CA ARG A 549 -3.00 9.86 -7.40
C ARG A 549 -1.58 10.18 -6.99
N LYS A 550 -0.76 9.14 -6.83
CA LYS A 550 0.68 9.29 -6.60
C LYS A 550 1.35 9.93 -7.81
N TYR A 551 0.91 9.57 -9.02
CA TYR A 551 1.46 9.99 -10.31
C TYR A 551 0.45 10.79 -11.17
N ASP A 552 -0.09 11.85 -10.59
CA ASP A 552 -1.24 12.65 -11.09
C ASP A 552 -0.97 13.60 -12.26
N SER A 553 0.29 13.77 -12.66
CA SER A 553 0.59 14.57 -13.85
C SER A 553 0.16 13.80 -15.11
N PRO A 554 -0.55 14.44 -16.07
CA PRO A 554 -0.93 13.81 -17.33
C PRO A 554 0.29 13.45 -18.20
N GLU A 555 1.47 13.99 -17.88
CA GLU A 555 2.74 13.62 -18.53
C GLU A 555 3.20 12.20 -18.13
N TRP A 556 2.71 11.63 -17.03
CA TRP A 556 3.06 10.26 -16.64
C TRP A 556 2.51 9.24 -17.64
N SER A 557 3.44 8.51 -18.27
CA SER A 557 3.16 7.37 -19.15
C SER A 557 4.09 6.20 -18.84
N SER A 558 3.64 4.98 -19.18
CA SER A 558 4.44 3.76 -19.12
C SER A 558 5.58 3.82 -20.13
N ILE A 559 6.80 3.47 -19.71
CA ILE A 559 7.93 3.31 -20.63
C ILE A 559 7.85 1.87 -21.16
N LYS A 560 7.41 1.68 -22.41
CA LYS A 560 7.24 0.35 -22.99
C LYS A 560 8.56 -0.15 -23.57
N HIS A 561 8.90 -1.40 -23.28
CA HIS A 561 10.01 -2.07 -23.96
C HIS A 561 9.59 -2.37 -25.41
N THR A 562 9.89 -1.47 -26.34
CA THR A 562 9.58 -1.65 -27.77
C THR A 562 10.75 -1.25 -28.67
N LEU A 563 10.93 -1.96 -29.78
CA LEU A 563 12.01 -1.74 -30.75
C LEU A 563 11.71 -0.61 -31.75
N LEU A 564 10.45 -0.17 -31.85
CA LEU A 564 9.98 0.87 -32.77
C LEU A 564 10.59 2.25 -32.46
N ASN A 565 11.25 2.86 -33.45
CA ASN A 565 11.97 4.13 -33.29
C ASN A 565 11.09 5.31 -32.85
N LYS A 566 9.81 5.36 -33.24
CA LYS A 566 8.85 6.39 -32.79
C LYS A 566 8.55 6.29 -31.28
N LEU A 567 8.54 5.08 -30.72
CA LEU A 567 8.32 4.86 -29.28
C LEU A 567 9.57 5.24 -28.46
N LYS A 568 10.78 5.07 -29.03
CA LYS A 568 12.04 5.52 -28.40
C LYS A 568 12.09 7.03 -28.15
N ALA A 569 11.45 7.86 -28.97
CA ALA A 569 11.40 9.31 -28.76
C ALA A 569 10.49 9.68 -27.58
N LYS A 570 9.31 9.05 -27.49
CA LYS A 570 8.39 9.19 -26.35
C LYS A 570 9.03 8.72 -25.05
N ASP A 571 9.75 7.59 -25.08
CA ASP A 571 10.49 7.09 -23.91
C ASP A 571 11.55 8.09 -23.43
N LYS A 572 12.29 8.74 -24.34
CA LYS A 572 13.28 9.77 -23.99
C LYS A 572 12.63 10.99 -23.34
N GLN A 573 11.49 11.45 -23.89
CA GLN A 573 10.73 12.54 -23.29
C GLN A 573 10.25 12.15 -21.89
N GLN A 574 9.76 10.92 -21.74
CA GLN A 574 9.26 10.44 -20.47
C GLN A 574 10.36 10.28 -19.42
N VAL A 575 11.54 9.78 -19.80
CA VAL A 575 12.71 9.76 -18.92
C VAL A 575 13.09 11.18 -18.48
N THR A 576 13.14 12.12 -19.41
CA THR A 576 13.49 13.52 -19.13
C THR A 576 12.49 14.16 -18.18
N PHE A 577 11.19 13.97 -18.40
CA PHE A 577 10.13 14.41 -17.50
C PHE A 577 10.29 13.80 -16.11
N ARG A 578 10.41 12.48 -16.01
CA ARG A 578 10.52 11.76 -14.72
C ARG A 578 11.69 12.26 -13.88
N VAL A 579 12.88 12.41 -14.48
CA VAL A 579 14.09 12.82 -13.76
C VAL A 579 14.05 14.30 -13.37
N ASN A 580 13.62 15.18 -14.28
CA ASN A 580 13.70 16.63 -14.03
C ASN A 580 12.53 17.17 -13.20
N LYS A 581 11.35 16.55 -13.31
CA LYS A 581 10.09 17.03 -12.72
C LYS A 581 9.34 15.93 -11.97
N GLY A 582 9.05 14.80 -12.60
CA GLY A 582 8.16 13.77 -12.06
C GLY A 582 8.55 13.27 -10.67
N PHE A 583 9.78 12.77 -10.46
CA PHE A 583 10.22 12.29 -9.14
C PHE A 583 10.26 13.39 -8.09
N ARG A 584 10.63 14.62 -8.49
CA ARG A 584 10.60 15.79 -7.61
C ARG A 584 9.19 16.14 -7.16
N ASP A 585 8.21 16.05 -8.04
CA ASP A 585 6.81 16.33 -7.70
C ASP A 585 6.27 15.28 -6.71
N VAL A 586 6.62 14.00 -6.90
CA VAL A 586 6.28 12.92 -5.95
C VAL A 586 6.93 13.14 -4.58
N LEU A 587 8.21 13.55 -4.55
CA LEU A 587 8.87 13.88 -3.29
C LEU A 587 8.28 15.14 -2.62
N ARG A 588 7.87 16.15 -3.40
CA ARG A 588 7.19 17.35 -2.90
C ARG A 588 5.88 16.99 -2.20
N LYS A 589 5.17 15.97 -2.68
CA LYS A 589 3.99 15.43 -2.00
C LYS A 589 4.31 14.78 -0.65
N GLY A 590 5.58 14.46 -0.38
CA GLY A 590 6.05 13.86 0.87
C GLY A 590 6.14 12.33 0.82
N VAL A 591 6.16 11.75 -0.39
CA VAL A 591 6.13 10.31 -0.64
C VAL A 591 7.34 9.89 -1.49
N LYS A 592 7.87 8.69 -1.25
CA LYS A 592 8.98 8.15 -2.05
C LYS A 592 8.48 7.60 -3.40
N PRO A 593 9.19 7.83 -4.52
CA PRO A 593 8.92 7.14 -5.78
C PRO A 593 9.05 5.62 -5.65
N ASP A 594 8.21 4.86 -6.35
CA ASP A 594 8.31 3.41 -6.39
C ASP A 594 9.64 2.96 -7.02
N PHE A 595 10.30 1.99 -6.38
CA PHE A 595 11.60 1.47 -6.83
C PHE A 595 11.58 1.02 -8.30
N HIS A 596 10.53 0.32 -8.73
CA HIS A 596 10.40 -0.15 -10.11
C HIS A 596 10.39 1.00 -11.14
N LEU A 597 9.79 2.15 -10.79
CA LEU A 597 9.80 3.32 -11.67
C LEU A 597 11.18 3.98 -11.72
N LEU A 598 11.91 4.01 -10.61
CA LEU A 598 13.31 4.46 -10.58
C LEU A 598 14.18 3.54 -11.45
N GLU A 599 14.06 2.22 -11.28
CA GLU A 599 14.80 1.21 -12.03
C GLU A 599 14.52 1.30 -13.54
N ASN A 600 13.25 1.33 -13.94
CA ASN A 600 12.86 1.44 -15.36
C ASN A 600 13.36 2.74 -15.99
N THR A 601 13.28 3.85 -15.25
CA THR A 601 13.77 5.15 -15.73
C THR A 601 15.29 5.12 -15.89
N LEU A 602 16.01 4.57 -14.91
CA LEU A 602 17.47 4.42 -14.96
C LEU A 602 17.90 3.58 -16.18
N ARG A 603 17.22 2.47 -16.46
CA ARG A 603 17.51 1.58 -17.60
C ARG A 603 17.46 2.26 -18.97
N LYS A 604 16.69 3.34 -19.10
CA LYS A 604 16.53 4.10 -20.36
C LYS A 604 17.20 5.49 -20.31
N SER A 605 17.89 5.80 -19.20
CA SER A 605 18.49 7.11 -18.97
C SER A 605 19.90 7.24 -19.52
N LYS A 606 20.26 8.47 -19.89
CA LYS A 606 21.65 8.86 -20.18
C LYS A 606 22.50 8.83 -18.91
N HIS A 607 23.82 8.74 -19.07
CA HIS A 607 24.78 8.61 -17.96
C HIS A 607 24.58 9.65 -16.82
N HIS A 608 24.49 10.95 -17.15
CA HIS A 608 24.28 12.00 -16.15
C HIS A 608 22.95 11.85 -15.37
N TYR A 609 21.87 11.45 -16.03
CA TYR A 609 20.59 11.20 -15.35
C TYR A 609 20.65 9.96 -14.45
N ARG A 610 21.41 8.93 -14.84
CA ARG A 610 21.63 7.76 -13.99
C ARG A 610 22.35 8.14 -12.68
N ILE A 611 23.37 9.02 -12.76
CA ILE A 611 24.06 9.56 -11.58
C ILE A 611 23.08 10.34 -10.71
N GLY A 612 22.30 11.26 -11.29
CA GLY A 612 21.32 12.04 -10.53
C GLY A 612 20.27 11.18 -9.80
N ILE A 613 19.83 10.07 -10.40
CA ILE A 613 18.94 9.10 -9.73
C ILE A 613 19.65 8.45 -8.54
N LEU A 614 20.90 8.01 -8.71
CA LEU A 614 21.68 7.36 -7.65
C LEU A 614 21.94 8.31 -6.47
N ASP A 615 22.32 9.56 -6.75
CA ASP A 615 22.59 10.57 -5.72
C ASP A 615 21.33 10.91 -4.90
N SER A 616 20.17 10.84 -5.55
CA SER A 616 18.87 11.10 -4.90
C SER A 616 18.46 9.99 -3.91
N LEU A 617 19.02 8.77 -4.00
CA LEU A 617 18.60 7.65 -3.13
C LEU A 617 18.91 7.89 -1.66
N ASN A 618 20.03 8.56 -1.37
CA ASN A 618 20.41 8.90 0.00
C ASN A 618 19.39 9.88 0.61
N GLN A 619 18.96 10.89 -0.16
CA GLN A 619 17.95 11.86 0.28
C GLN A 619 16.59 11.20 0.54
N MET A 620 16.29 10.09 -0.14
CA MET A 620 15.06 9.32 0.05
C MET A 620 15.20 8.21 1.11
N ARG A 621 16.39 8.07 1.71
CA ARG A 621 16.79 6.94 2.58
C ARG A 621 16.45 5.58 1.95
N MET A 622 16.82 5.40 0.68
CA MET A 622 16.64 4.16 -0.10
C MET A 622 17.98 3.47 -0.40
N THR A 623 18.91 3.51 0.57
CA THR A 623 20.29 3.01 0.43
C THR A 623 20.35 1.51 0.15
N SER A 624 19.44 0.71 0.70
CA SER A 624 19.34 -0.73 0.43
C SER A 624 19.08 -1.07 -1.05
N CYS A 625 18.53 -0.12 -1.82
CA CYS A 625 18.27 -0.29 -3.25
C CYS A 625 19.45 0.13 -4.13
N LYS A 626 20.48 0.77 -3.54
CA LYS A 626 21.61 1.36 -4.25
C LYS A 626 22.49 0.33 -4.98
N PRO A 627 22.85 -0.84 -4.39
CA PRO A 627 23.70 -1.81 -5.07
C PRO A 627 23.13 -2.26 -6.42
N ARG A 628 21.83 -2.60 -6.44
CA ARG A 628 21.13 -3.01 -7.67
C ARG A 628 21.16 -1.93 -8.76
N LEU A 629 20.92 -0.67 -8.38
CA LEU A 629 20.92 0.44 -9.33
C LEU A 629 22.34 0.81 -9.80
N GLN A 630 23.36 0.64 -8.95
CA GLN A 630 24.77 0.80 -9.33
C GLN A 630 25.21 -0.27 -10.32
N ILE A 631 24.82 -1.53 -10.11
CA ILE A 631 25.06 -2.62 -11.07
C ILE A 631 24.46 -2.29 -12.44
N LEU A 632 23.22 -1.78 -12.47
CA LEU A 632 22.59 -1.34 -13.71
C LEU A 632 23.30 -0.15 -14.33
N HIS A 633 23.73 0.82 -13.52
CA HIS A 633 24.51 1.95 -14.00
C HIS A 633 25.79 1.47 -14.70
N GLU A 634 26.61 0.66 -14.05
CA GLU A 634 27.86 0.19 -14.65
C GLU A 634 27.60 -0.65 -15.89
N THR A 635 26.71 -1.65 -15.82
CA THR A 635 26.47 -2.54 -16.95
C THR A 635 25.91 -1.82 -18.19
N LEU A 636 25.14 -0.74 -18.02
CA LEU A 636 24.64 0.09 -19.12
C LEU A 636 25.67 1.07 -19.68
N SER A 637 26.76 1.33 -18.95
CA SER A 637 27.88 2.15 -19.43
C SER A 637 28.84 1.36 -20.33
N ASN A 638 28.58 0.07 -20.59
CA ASN A 638 29.39 -0.83 -21.43
C ASN A 638 30.88 -0.85 -21.04
N PRO A 639 31.22 -1.22 -19.78
CA PRO A 639 32.59 -1.21 -19.29
C PRO A 639 33.48 -2.17 -20.08
N THR A 640 34.78 -1.89 -20.06
CA THR A 640 35.80 -2.83 -20.53
C THR A 640 35.85 -4.07 -19.62
N ARG A 641 36.51 -5.14 -20.07
CA ARG A 641 36.66 -6.38 -19.30
C ARG A 641 37.29 -6.09 -17.92
N GLU A 642 38.38 -5.33 -17.88
CA GLU A 642 39.10 -5.04 -16.63
C GLU A 642 38.31 -4.11 -15.70
N GLN A 643 37.62 -3.09 -16.24
CA GLN A 643 36.74 -2.25 -15.44
C GLN A 643 35.61 -3.06 -14.78
N LEU A 644 35.02 -3.99 -15.51
CA LEU A 644 33.96 -4.86 -14.97
C LEU A 644 34.51 -5.78 -13.87
N LYS A 645 35.69 -6.36 -14.04
CA LYS A 645 36.34 -7.19 -13.02
C LYS A 645 36.62 -6.41 -11.73
N GLN A 646 37.21 -5.21 -11.86
CA GLN A 646 37.50 -4.34 -10.71
C GLN A 646 36.21 -3.91 -10.01
N PHE A 647 35.17 -3.57 -10.78
CA PHE A 647 33.87 -3.23 -10.22
C PHE A 647 33.28 -4.38 -9.41
N VAL A 648 33.22 -5.58 -9.98
CA VAL A 648 32.68 -6.78 -9.32
C VAL A 648 33.44 -7.05 -8.03
N LYS A 649 34.78 -7.05 -8.05
CA LYS A 649 35.60 -7.29 -6.86
C LYS A 649 35.33 -6.27 -5.75
N ARG A 650 35.01 -5.01 -6.10
CA ARG A 650 34.71 -3.96 -5.13
C ARG A 650 33.35 -4.15 -4.45
N ILE A 651 32.34 -4.62 -5.19
CA ILE A 651 30.95 -4.70 -4.69
C ILE A 651 30.53 -6.11 -4.25
N GLU A 652 31.38 -7.11 -4.46
CA GLU A 652 31.12 -8.53 -4.17
C GLU A 652 30.46 -8.79 -2.79
N PRO A 653 30.89 -8.13 -1.68
CA PRO A 653 30.27 -8.33 -0.36
C PRO A 653 28.82 -7.84 -0.26
N GLU A 654 28.40 -6.91 -1.12
CA GLU A 654 27.07 -6.31 -1.11
C GLU A 654 26.09 -7.06 -2.04
N LEU A 655 26.56 -8.06 -2.80
CA LEU A 655 25.76 -8.76 -3.80
C LEU A 655 24.87 -9.83 -3.17
N ASN A 656 23.56 -9.73 -3.41
CA ASN A 656 22.65 -10.87 -3.23
C ASN A 656 22.80 -11.89 -4.38
N THR A 657 22.17 -13.05 -4.23
CA THR A 657 22.18 -14.13 -5.22
C THR A 657 21.73 -13.71 -6.62
N SER A 658 20.72 -12.85 -6.74
CA SER A 658 20.24 -12.38 -8.05
C SER A 658 21.24 -11.49 -8.77
N ASP A 659 21.98 -10.69 -8.00
CA ASP A 659 22.99 -9.79 -8.51
C ASP A 659 24.23 -10.57 -8.95
N LYS A 660 24.64 -11.60 -8.20
CA LYS A 660 25.72 -12.54 -8.56
C LYS A 660 25.44 -13.21 -9.92
N ILE A 661 24.26 -13.82 -10.09
CA ILE A 661 23.84 -14.46 -11.34
C ILE A 661 23.85 -13.48 -12.52
N PHE A 662 23.32 -12.27 -12.30
CA PHE A 662 23.26 -11.24 -13.35
C PHE A 662 24.65 -10.77 -13.78
N LEU A 663 25.56 -10.51 -12.82
CA LEU A 663 26.93 -10.07 -13.08
C LEU A 663 27.79 -11.18 -13.70
N ALA A 664 27.64 -12.42 -13.25
CA ALA A 664 28.31 -13.58 -13.85
C ALA A 664 28.01 -13.68 -15.34
N ARG A 665 26.72 -13.59 -15.73
CA ARG A 665 26.33 -13.56 -17.15
C ARG A 665 27.01 -12.42 -17.93
N ARG A 666 27.18 -11.24 -17.32
CA ARG A 666 27.85 -10.09 -17.96
C ARG A 666 29.35 -10.30 -18.10
N LEU A 667 30.00 -10.91 -17.12
CA LEU A 667 31.42 -11.29 -17.17
C LEU A 667 31.67 -12.34 -18.27
N MET A 668 30.82 -13.36 -18.36
CA MET A 668 30.90 -14.38 -19.42
C MET A 668 30.81 -13.76 -20.82
N ASN A 669 29.87 -12.82 -21.03
CA ASN A 669 29.74 -12.11 -22.31
C ASN A 669 30.99 -11.27 -22.68
N LYS A 670 31.87 -10.98 -21.73
CA LYS A 670 33.15 -10.27 -21.92
C LYS A 670 34.36 -11.22 -21.90
N GLY A 671 34.14 -12.53 -21.84
CA GLY A 671 35.19 -13.56 -21.78
C GLY A 671 35.93 -13.65 -20.43
N ALA A 672 35.36 -13.11 -19.35
CA ALA A 672 35.91 -13.19 -18.00
C ALA A 672 35.35 -14.40 -17.23
N PHE A 673 35.68 -15.62 -17.70
CA PHE A 673 35.10 -16.87 -17.18
C PHE A 673 35.59 -17.25 -15.77
N GLU A 674 36.81 -16.89 -15.40
CA GLU A 674 37.36 -17.14 -14.05
C GLU A 674 36.59 -16.37 -12.98
N GLU A 675 36.39 -15.07 -13.19
CA GLU A 675 35.62 -14.24 -12.25
C GLU A 675 34.13 -14.58 -12.27
N ALA A 676 33.59 -14.99 -13.42
CA ALA A 676 32.22 -15.47 -13.51
C ALA A 676 32.03 -16.78 -12.72
N GLY A 677 32.96 -17.74 -12.83
CA GLY A 677 32.96 -18.98 -12.04
C GLY A 677 32.91 -18.69 -10.55
N ARG A 678 33.82 -17.84 -10.04
CA ARG A 678 33.84 -17.43 -8.63
C ARG A 678 32.50 -16.87 -8.13
N LEU A 679 31.84 -16.04 -8.95
CA LEU A 679 30.51 -15.52 -8.59
C LEU A 679 29.43 -16.60 -8.60
N LEU A 680 29.47 -17.53 -9.55
CA LEU A 680 28.50 -18.64 -9.64
C LEU A 680 28.69 -19.66 -8.52
N ASP A 681 29.92 -19.85 -8.05
CA ASP A 681 30.25 -20.76 -6.95
C ASP A 681 29.88 -20.18 -5.58
N SER A 682 29.88 -18.84 -5.46
CA SER A 682 29.46 -18.13 -4.25
C SER A 682 27.95 -17.85 -4.16
N VAL A 683 27.14 -18.41 -5.06
CA VAL A 683 25.67 -18.31 -5.02
C VAL A 683 25.13 -19.10 -3.82
N ASN A 684 24.22 -18.47 -3.06
CA ASN A 684 23.50 -19.16 -2.00
C ASN A 684 22.35 -19.98 -2.61
N HIS A 685 22.48 -21.31 -2.58
CA HIS A 685 21.49 -22.24 -3.12
C HIS A 685 20.15 -22.18 -2.39
N GLU A 686 20.14 -21.80 -1.10
CA GLU A 686 18.89 -21.70 -0.35
C GLU A 686 17.97 -20.56 -0.83
N GLU A 687 18.50 -19.56 -1.55
CA GLU A 687 17.70 -18.45 -2.10
C GLU A 687 17.15 -18.71 -3.51
N LEU A 688 17.51 -19.84 -4.11
CA LEU A 688 17.19 -20.13 -5.48
C LEU A 688 15.81 -20.77 -5.58
N GLY A 689 14.84 -19.99 -6.08
CA GLY A 689 13.63 -20.59 -6.62
C GLY A 689 13.92 -21.40 -7.89
N ASP A 690 13.03 -22.32 -8.24
CA ASP A 690 13.15 -23.30 -9.33
C ASP A 690 13.64 -22.70 -10.67
N GLN A 691 13.13 -21.52 -11.02
CA GLN A 691 13.56 -20.84 -12.24
C GLN A 691 15.01 -20.36 -12.22
N ARG A 692 15.51 -19.94 -11.05
CA ARG A 692 16.89 -19.49 -10.90
C ARG A 692 17.85 -20.68 -10.88
N GLU A 693 17.44 -21.83 -10.35
CA GLU A 693 18.22 -23.06 -10.47
C GLU A 693 18.44 -23.45 -11.94
N MET A 694 17.39 -23.43 -12.76
CA MET A 694 17.52 -23.66 -14.21
C MET A 694 18.44 -22.63 -14.90
N ILE A 695 18.38 -21.36 -14.50
CA ILE A 695 19.28 -20.32 -15.05
C ILE A 695 20.73 -20.56 -14.58
N LEU A 696 20.93 -20.98 -13.33
CA LEU A 696 22.23 -21.26 -12.76
C LEU A 696 22.89 -22.45 -13.47
N LEU A 697 22.15 -23.54 -13.69
CA LEU A 697 22.61 -24.70 -14.47
C LEU A 697 23.14 -24.26 -15.83
N ASN A 698 22.33 -23.52 -16.60
CA ASN A 698 22.70 -23.01 -17.92
C ASN A 698 23.99 -22.17 -17.87
N LEU A 699 24.09 -21.24 -16.91
CA LEU A 699 25.26 -20.37 -16.80
C LEU A 699 26.52 -21.13 -16.36
N ARG A 700 26.42 -22.07 -15.40
CA ARG A 700 27.55 -22.90 -14.95
C ARG A 700 28.08 -23.77 -16.08
N LEU A 701 27.21 -24.50 -16.79
CA LEU A 701 27.61 -25.32 -17.93
C LEU A 701 28.30 -24.49 -19.02
N ARG A 702 27.73 -23.33 -19.38
CA ARG A 702 28.34 -22.44 -20.38
C ARG A 702 29.68 -21.86 -19.91
N ASN A 703 29.82 -21.58 -18.61
CA ASN A 703 31.07 -21.05 -18.05
C ASN A 703 32.18 -22.09 -18.13
N GLU A 704 31.91 -23.32 -17.68
CA GLU A 704 32.89 -24.40 -17.64
C GLU A 704 33.25 -24.89 -19.05
N ILE A 705 32.29 -24.94 -19.98
CA ILE A 705 32.60 -25.14 -21.41
C ILE A 705 33.48 -24.00 -21.92
N GLY A 706 33.25 -22.76 -21.51
CA GLY A 706 34.10 -21.61 -21.83
C GLY A 706 35.53 -21.75 -21.32
N ARG A 707 35.72 -22.35 -20.14
CA ARG A 707 37.02 -22.65 -19.50
C ARG A 707 37.67 -23.94 -19.99
N ASN A 708 36.97 -24.72 -20.84
CA ASN A 708 37.34 -26.07 -21.24
C ASN A 708 37.45 -27.06 -20.06
N ASN A 709 36.64 -26.88 -19.01
CA ASN A 709 36.60 -27.75 -17.84
C ASN A 709 35.41 -28.73 -17.93
N PHE A 710 35.58 -29.80 -18.70
CA PHE A 710 34.49 -30.74 -19.00
C PHE A 710 34.13 -31.64 -17.80
N LYS A 711 35.11 -31.98 -16.94
CA LYS A 711 34.86 -32.75 -15.72
C LYS A 711 33.90 -32.04 -14.77
N GLN A 712 34.04 -30.72 -14.63
CA GLN A 712 33.12 -29.93 -13.82
C GLN A 712 31.72 -29.88 -14.45
N CYS A 713 31.61 -29.88 -15.78
CA CYS A 713 30.32 -29.97 -16.46
C CYS A 713 29.59 -31.27 -16.09
N ASP A 714 30.31 -32.40 -16.06
CA ASP A 714 29.73 -33.69 -15.66
C ASP A 714 29.22 -33.65 -14.21
N GLN A 715 30.00 -33.07 -13.30
CA GLN A 715 29.59 -32.89 -11.90
C GLN A 715 28.32 -32.02 -11.81
N ILE A 716 28.30 -30.88 -12.51
CA ILE A 716 27.14 -29.97 -12.55
C ILE A 716 25.89 -30.67 -13.09
N ILE A 717 26.03 -31.54 -14.09
CA ILE A 717 24.91 -32.33 -14.63
C ILE A 717 24.40 -33.32 -13.58
N SER A 718 25.29 -34.04 -12.90
CA SER A 718 24.91 -35.04 -11.91
C SER A 718 24.29 -34.45 -10.63
N GLU A 719 24.67 -33.23 -10.26
CA GLU A 719 24.17 -32.56 -9.05
C GLU A 719 22.87 -31.80 -9.29
N PHE A 720 22.37 -31.73 -10.53
CA PHE A 720 21.16 -30.98 -10.82
C PHE A 720 19.91 -31.66 -10.25
N PRO A 721 19.13 -30.99 -9.37
CA PRO A 721 18.01 -31.60 -8.68
C PRO A 721 16.76 -31.66 -9.56
N LEU A 722 16.79 -32.53 -10.58
CA LEU A 722 15.73 -32.66 -11.59
C LEU A 722 14.34 -32.87 -10.98
N ASP A 723 14.24 -33.69 -9.93
CA ASP A 723 12.98 -34.12 -9.32
C ASP A 723 12.43 -33.16 -8.26
N GLU A 724 13.24 -32.20 -7.79
CA GLU A 724 12.86 -31.30 -6.69
C GLU A 724 12.32 -29.94 -7.18
N ILE A 725 12.55 -29.60 -8.45
CA ILE A 725 12.23 -28.29 -9.00
C ILE A 725 11.11 -28.36 -10.05
N THR A 726 10.36 -27.26 -10.17
CA THR A 726 9.40 -27.07 -11.25
C THR A 726 10.11 -26.75 -12.57
N LEU A 727 10.11 -27.69 -13.51
CA LEU A 727 10.77 -27.53 -14.81
C LEU A 727 10.02 -26.58 -15.76
N SER A 728 10.78 -25.98 -16.68
CA SER A 728 10.28 -25.12 -17.75
C SER A 728 10.83 -25.59 -19.10
N PRO A 729 10.06 -25.55 -20.19
CA PRO A 729 10.57 -25.81 -21.54
C PRO A 729 11.80 -24.95 -21.92
N TYR A 730 12.01 -23.84 -21.23
CA TYR A 730 13.23 -23.04 -21.34
C TYR A 730 14.49 -23.87 -21.11
N ILE A 731 14.57 -24.68 -20.05
CA ILE A 731 15.83 -25.37 -19.72
C ILE A 731 16.19 -26.39 -20.78
N LEU A 732 15.20 -27.13 -21.30
CA LEU A 732 15.38 -28.03 -22.44
C LEU A 732 16.03 -27.33 -23.63
N GLN A 733 15.47 -26.18 -24.05
CA GLN A 733 16.01 -25.40 -25.16
C GLN A 733 17.44 -24.91 -24.89
N GLN A 734 17.77 -24.56 -23.65
CA GLN A 734 19.12 -24.14 -23.29
C GLN A 734 20.11 -25.31 -23.28
N CYS A 735 19.71 -26.49 -22.79
CA CYS A 735 20.54 -27.69 -22.84
C CYS A 735 20.82 -28.11 -24.29
N CYS A 736 19.82 -28.12 -25.18
CA CYS A 736 20.04 -28.38 -26.61
C CYS A 736 20.94 -27.32 -27.29
N TYR A 737 20.90 -26.06 -26.83
CA TYR A 737 21.82 -25.03 -27.31
C TYR A 737 23.26 -25.33 -26.86
N ILE A 738 23.43 -25.76 -25.61
CA ILE A 738 24.73 -26.14 -25.05
C ILE A 738 25.28 -27.37 -25.76
N GLU A 739 24.44 -28.37 -26.03
CA GLU A 739 24.77 -29.58 -26.79
C GLU A 739 25.34 -29.21 -28.17
N LYS A 740 24.64 -28.36 -28.92
CA LYS A 740 25.13 -27.86 -30.22
C LYS A 740 26.47 -27.14 -30.09
N SER A 741 26.64 -26.32 -29.05
CA SER A 741 27.91 -25.63 -28.79
C SER A 741 29.05 -26.62 -28.50
N LEU A 742 28.78 -27.69 -27.76
CA LEU A 742 29.76 -28.72 -27.44
C LEU A 742 30.11 -29.55 -28.68
N MET A 743 29.11 -29.95 -29.48
CA MET A 743 29.33 -30.64 -30.76
C MET A 743 30.20 -29.81 -31.72
N ASN A 744 29.95 -28.50 -31.82
CA ASN A 744 30.76 -27.62 -32.66
C ASN A 744 32.21 -27.54 -32.17
N LYS A 745 32.44 -27.54 -30.84
CA LYS A 745 33.80 -27.62 -30.27
C LYS A 745 34.49 -28.94 -30.57
N ILE A 746 33.78 -30.06 -30.46
CA ILE A 746 34.31 -31.39 -30.81
C ILE A 746 34.72 -31.41 -32.28
N LYS A 747 33.85 -30.99 -33.20
CA LYS A 747 34.17 -30.93 -34.64
C LYS A 747 35.37 -30.02 -34.93
N ALA A 748 35.49 -28.88 -34.26
CA ALA A 748 36.64 -28.00 -34.39
C ALA A 748 37.94 -28.64 -33.88
N SER A 749 37.88 -29.44 -32.82
CA SER A 749 39.03 -30.20 -32.31
C SER A 749 39.47 -31.33 -33.25
N GLU A 750 38.53 -31.91 -34.00
CA GLU A 750 38.82 -32.93 -35.01
C GLU A 750 39.50 -32.34 -36.25
N ALA A 751 39.17 -31.10 -36.61
CA ALA A 751 39.79 -30.39 -37.71
C ALA A 751 41.23 -29.88 -37.42
N ASN A 752 41.61 -29.76 -36.14
CA ASN A 752 42.92 -29.23 -35.72
C ASN A 752 43.62 -30.19 -34.73
N VAL A 753 44.26 -31.21 -35.29
CA VAL A 753 44.92 -32.33 -34.57
C VAL A 753 46.06 -31.87 -33.64
N THR A 754 46.70 -30.73 -33.91
CA THR A 754 47.78 -30.17 -33.07
C THR A 754 47.30 -29.31 -31.91
N SER A 755 45.99 -29.13 -31.73
CA SER A 755 45.45 -28.29 -30.65
C SER A 755 45.36 -29.05 -29.32
N LYS A 756 45.63 -28.38 -28.19
CA LYS A 756 45.34 -28.90 -26.83
C LYS A 756 43.88 -29.33 -26.64
N LEU A 757 42.97 -28.86 -27.49
CA LEU A 757 41.57 -29.30 -27.49
C LEU A 757 41.40 -30.74 -27.99
N HIS A 758 42.28 -31.21 -28.89
CA HIS A 758 42.22 -32.58 -29.43
C HIS A 758 42.50 -33.63 -28.35
N GLU A 759 43.42 -33.34 -27.43
CA GLU A 759 43.73 -34.19 -26.25
C GLU A 759 42.52 -34.36 -25.31
N MET A 760 41.55 -33.44 -25.36
CA MET A 760 40.35 -33.45 -24.50
C MET A 760 39.13 -34.09 -25.19
N LYS A 761 39.30 -34.66 -26.40
CA LYS A 761 38.19 -35.18 -27.21
C LYS A 761 37.33 -36.19 -26.47
N ASP A 762 37.94 -37.18 -25.84
CA ASP A 762 37.22 -38.25 -25.14
C ASP A 762 36.41 -37.68 -23.97
N THR A 763 36.98 -36.73 -23.22
CA THR A 763 36.27 -36.04 -22.14
C THR A 763 35.09 -35.21 -22.66
N MET A 764 35.23 -34.53 -23.81
CA MET A 764 34.13 -33.78 -24.43
C MET A 764 33.01 -34.71 -24.91
N GLN A 765 33.34 -35.87 -25.47
CA GLN A 765 32.35 -36.86 -25.91
C GLN A 765 31.60 -37.47 -24.71
N GLN A 766 32.30 -37.75 -23.61
CA GLN A 766 31.65 -38.22 -22.38
C GLN A 766 30.68 -37.16 -21.82
N THR A 767 31.09 -35.90 -21.74
CA THR A 767 30.20 -34.81 -21.31
C THR A 767 29.01 -34.62 -22.24
N LEU A 768 29.19 -34.79 -23.55
CA LEU A 768 28.08 -34.76 -24.50
C LEU A 768 27.08 -35.89 -24.22
N LYS A 769 27.55 -37.10 -23.93
CA LYS A 769 26.70 -38.23 -23.57
C LYS A 769 25.90 -37.96 -22.30
N ASN A 770 26.54 -37.42 -21.26
CA ASN A 770 25.88 -37.07 -20.00
C ASN A 770 24.82 -35.97 -20.21
N LEU A 771 25.13 -34.96 -21.00
CA LEU A 771 24.19 -33.89 -21.36
C LEU A 771 22.98 -34.43 -22.13
N ASN A 772 23.18 -35.38 -23.03
CA ASN A 772 22.09 -36.03 -23.77
C ASN A 772 21.18 -36.85 -22.85
N GLY A 773 21.74 -37.52 -21.84
CA GLY A 773 20.96 -38.17 -20.79
C GLY A 773 20.05 -37.17 -20.06
N LEU A 774 20.63 -36.07 -19.56
CA LEU A 774 19.87 -35.01 -18.90
C LEU A 774 18.77 -34.41 -19.79
N ILE A 775 19.05 -34.19 -21.09
CA ILE A 775 18.06 -33.70 -22.05
C ILE A 775 16.87 -34.68 -22.15
N GLY A 776 17.14 -35.98 -22.28
CA GLY A 776 16.11 -37.02 -22.32
C GLY A 776 15.25 -37.04 -21.05
N ASP A 777 15.88 -36.94 -19.88
CA ASP A 777 15.17 -36.92 -18.60
C ASP A 777 14.25 -35.69 -18.47
N ILE A 778 14.75 -34.51 -18.89
CA ILE A 778 13.96 -33.27 -18.92
C ILE A 778 12.75 -33.40 -19.87
N GLU A 779 12.92 -33.99 -21.05
CA GLU A 779 11.84 -34.17 -22.04
C GLU A 779 10.71 -35.07 -21.51
N VAL A 780 11.08 -36.20 -20.90
CA VAL A 780 10.14 -37.14 -20.29
C VAL A 780 9.37 -36.44 -19.17
N ARG A 781 10.09 -35.72 -18.29
CA ARG A 781 9.47 -35.04 -17.15
C ARG A 781 8.49 -33.95 -17.58
N LEU A 782 8.88 -33.08 -18.51
CA LEU A 782 8.00 -32.02 -19.04
C LEU A 782 6.74 -32.59 -19.72
N SER A 783 6.86 -33.75 -20.36
CA SER A 783 5.73 -34.42 -21.00
C SER A 783 4.75 -35.00 -19.98
N SER A 784 5.26 -35.55 -18.87
CA SER A 784 4.43 -36.00 -17.73
C SER A 784 3.73 -34.82 -17.06
N ASP A 785 4.49 -33.79 -16.66
CA ASP A 785 3.96 -32.61 -15.96
C ASP A 785 2.83 -31.95 -16.76
N LYS A 786 2.93 -31.91 -18.10
CA LYS A 786 1.88 -31.34 -18.95
C LYS A 786 0.53 -32.05 -18.81
N LYS A 787 0.50 -33.36 -18.62
CA LYS A 787 -0.74 -34.13 -18.40
C LYS A 787 -1.29 -33.84 -17.01
N ASP A 788 -0.45 -33.99 -16.00
CA ASP A 788 -0.81 -33.79 -14.59
C ASP A 788 -1.34 -32.37 -14.34
N LEU A 789 -0.74 -31.35 -14.96
CA LEU A 789 -1.19 -29.97 -14.85
C LEU A 789 -2.60 -29.75 -15.40
N ARG A 790 -2.98 -30.43 -16.49
CA ARG A 790 -4.34 -30.30 -17.05
C ARG A 790 -5.37 -30.88 -16.10
N GLU A 791 -5.09 -32.04 -15.54
CA GLU A 791 -5.96 -32.69 -14.55
C GLU A 791 -6.10 -31.82 -13.30
N LYS A 792 -4.98 -31.29 -12.78
CA LYS A 792 -4.99 -30.42 -11.59
C LYS A 792 -5.74 -29.11 -11.80
N VAL A 793 -5.71 -28.52 -13.00
CA VAL A 793 -6.54 -27.33 -13.31
C VAL A 793 -8.04 -27.66 -13.25
N VAL A 794 -8.44 -28.84 -13.74
CA VAL A 794 -9.83 -29.30 -13.68
C VAL A 794 -10.26 -29.53 -12.23
N GLU A 795 -9.46 -30.27 -11.45
CA GLU A 795 -9.71 -30.49 -10.02
C GLU A 795 -9.84 -29.17 -9.26
N MET A 796 -8.97 -28.19 -9.55
CA MET A 796 -9.01 -26.89 -8.92
C MET A 796 -10.33 -26.15 -9.17
N PHE A 797 -10.86 -26.17 -10.38
CA PHE A 797 -12.16 -25.56 -10.67
C PHE A 797 -13.31 -26.31 -10.01
N GLN A 798 -13.25 -27.64 -9.93
CA GLN A 798 -14.25 -28.44 -9.21
C GLN A 798 -14.26 -28.11 -7.70
N MET A 799 -13.09 -28.05 -7.08
CA MET A 799 -12.94 -27.64 -5.68
C MET A 799 -13.51 -26.24 -5.43
N LEU A 800 -13.27 -25.28 -6.35
CA LEU A 800 -13.84 -23.94 -6.24
C LEU A 800 -15.38 -23.96 -6.31
N ASP A 801 -15.97 -24.77 -7.20
CA ASP A 801 -17.42 -24.91 -7.30
C ASP A 801 -18.02 -25.51 -6.01
N GLU A 802 -17.38 -26.52 -5.43
CA GLU A 802 -17.80 -27.12 -4.16
C GLU A 802 -17.73 -26.12 -3.01
N TRP A 803 -16.64 -25.34 -2.94
CA TRP A 803 -16.43 -24.35 -1.90
C TRP A 803 -17.46 -23.20 -1.97
N ILE A 804 -17.77 -22.72 -3.18
CA ILE A 804 -18.83 -21.72 -3.40
C ILE A 804 -20.19 -22.28 -2.94
N LYS A 805 -20.53 -23.52 -3.32
CA LYS A 805 -21.79 -24.16 -2.94
C LYS A 805 -21.93 -24.34 -1.43
N LYS A 806 -20.84 -24.71 -0.75
CA LYS A 806 -20.82 -24.84 0.72
C LYS A 806 -21.11 -23.49 1.38
N THR A 807 -20.42 -22.45 0.95
CA THR A 807 -20.58 -21.08 1.49
C THR A 807 -22.02 -20.58 1.35
N ASN A 808 -22.65 -20.76 0.19
CA ASN A 808 -24.02 -20.32 -0.04
C ASN A 808 -25.09 -21.12 0.74
N ARG A 809 -24.75 -22.30 1.29
CA ARG A 809 -25.69 -23.12 2.08
C ARG A 809 -25.75 -22.69 3.55
N ASP A 810 -24.69 -22.08 4.06
CA ASP A 810 -24.60 -21.63 5.45
C ASP A 810 -25.24 -20.23 5.66
N ASP A 811 -25.56 -19.51 4.57
CA ASP A 811 -26.24 -18.21 4.55
C ASP A 811 -27.79 -18.30 4.47
N HIS A 812 -28.36 -19.51 4.50
CA HIS A 812 -29.81 -19.80 4.50
C HIS A 812 -30.19 -20.61 5.73
#